data_AF-A0A925R3T8-F1
#
_entry.id   AF-A0A925R3T8-F1
#
_cell.length_a   1.000
_cell.length_b   1.000
_cell.length_c   1.000
_cell.angle_alpha   90.00
_cell.angle_beta   90.00
_cell.angle_gamma   90.00
#
_symmetry.space_group_name_H-M   'P 1'
#
loop_
_entity.id
_entity.type
_entity.pdbx_description
1 polymer ?
#
loop_
_entity_poly.entity_id
_entity_poly.type
_entity_poly.pdbx_seq_one_letter_code
_entity_poly.pdbx_strand_id
1 'polypeptide(L)'
;MNHTLLRFVLGLVLASASCWAGATNYVFPGGLLPAGCSGSGGAYTCGALTLGNTDTITISAPLPATLTVNGNFNVARATINATGLASNLNVVVTGTLTVGNLGQINGTVSAASMTNPAGRANIGGTLSTSGALSLGNSATVAQCVQSTTSAAITLGNGATVGGVCCGGFGACSSSCVVNNSGAAMPGLCTNPPSPSIAGRFNAFETGTTAGSLSGVIHTKVAGVPFTVAVVAMNTGGTGLATSFAGNVKVELLNSSINTGPLNASTGCRSSWTVATGTTSSTLTFVAGDQGRKNTTLTVANAWRDARVRISYPATGTPTLVGCSSDNFAIRPASFASFTANDTDLQTAGTTRVLNTVALTGGRVHKAGYPFNLRATVSPASATNYTATPLAVTSPCSAGAACTATLGTLTHSLSNSSGVIATNTASYTEAGTFSLQLVDSTFASVDAADGSTATEINITSSTLNVGRFVPDRFGIVTRLGSGTPTFRTFNSSCTQPRSFTYFGQPFGYVTPPEATVTALNATGGPMVNYPNAKLAGLTRSQTYSPLPTATPGLQVRDVTGGNAILPTITPHGNGTATLATQASDVFTMLRPTSAPLGPYFAAIGVAWSVADTSETAVTGNGTNTSITSANYPLTNIAFDGQPPNANEFRFGVLTLGSAYGSGSHGSGGSGGGA
;
A
#
# COMPACT_ATOMS: atom_id res chain seq x y z
N MET A 1 20.80 -82.17 -89.25
CA MET A 1 20.39 -83.29 -88.39
C MET A 1 20.27 -82.75 -86.98
N ASN A 2 19.26 -82.97 -86.13
CA ASN A 2 17.92 -83.56 -86.18
C ASN A 2 17.48 -83.50 -84.69
N HIS A 3 16.30 -82.96 -84.36
CA HIS A 3 15.19 -83.70 -83.72
C HIS A 3 15.41 -83.99 -82.22
N THR A 4 14.49 -83.84 -81.26
CA THR A 4 13.05 -83.50 -81.16
C THR A 4 12.79 -83.57 -79.64
N LEU A 5 12.02 -82.67 -79.01
CA LEU A 5 10.57 -82.81 -78.80
C LEU A 5 10.22 -84.09 -77.98
N LEU A 6 9.47 -84.09 -76.86
CA LEU A 6 8.19 -83.41 -76.65
C LEU A 6 7.43 -83.96 -75.38
N ARG A 7 6.78 -83.05 -74.59
CA ARG A 7 5.50 -83.21 -73.79
C ARG A 7 5.49 -83.96 -72.42
N PHE A 8 4.67 -83.65 -71.40
CA PHE A 8 3.56 -82.70 -71.15
C PHE A 8 3.31 -82.60 -69.62
N VAL A 9 2.70 -81.48 -69.16
CA VAL A 9 2.07 -81.20 -67.84
C VAL A 9 2.99 -80.75 -66.70
N LEU A 10 3.14 -79.42 -66.55
CA LEU A 10 2.95 -78.63 -65.31
C LEU A 10 3.56 -77.22 -65.52
N GLY A 11 2.78 -76.26 -66.03
CA GLY A 11 3.30 -74.95 -66.41
C GLY A 11 2.25 -73.86 -66.38
N LEU A 12 1.79 -73.49 -65.18
CA LEU A 12 1.06 -72.24 -64.94
C LEU A 12 1.10 -71.81 -63.46
N VAL A 13 2.28 -71.68 -62.86
CA VAL A 13 2.48 -70.88 -61.63
C VAL A 13 3.93 -70.38 -61.65
N LEU A 14 4.19 -69.19 -62.21
CA LEU A 14 5.26 -68.26 -61.80
C LEU A 14 5.20 -67.01 -62.71
N ALA A 15 4.12 -66.24 -62.59
CA ALA A 15 4.14 -64.83 -62.92
C ALA A 15 4.33 -64.09 -61.60
N SER A 16 5.59 -63.85 -61.23
CA SER A 16 5.93 -62.90 -60.18
C SER A 16 5.44 -61.53 -60.61
N ALA A 17 4.29 -61.12 -60.07
CA ALA A 17 3.85 -59.74 -60.05
C ALA A 17 4.93 -58.93 -59.32
N SER A 18 5.84 -58.33 -60.08
CA SER A 18 6.63 -57.20 -59.62
C SER A 18 5.65 -56.06 -59.34
N CYS A 19 5.14 -56.03 -58.12
CA CYS A 19 4.30 -54.95 -57.60
C CYS A 19 5.13 -53.66 -57.71
N TRP A 20 4.64 -52.71 -58.49
CA TRP A 20 5.22 -51.37 -58.54
C TRP A 20 5.08 -50.76 -57.15
N ALA A 21 6.20 -50.55 -56.45
CA ALA A 21 6.18 -49.82 -55.19
C ALA A 21 5.74 -48.38 -55.46
N GLY A 22 4.51 -48.03 -55.05
CA GLY A 22 3.97 -46.68 -55.17
C GLY A 22 4.64 -45.71 -54.21
N ALA A 23 4.75 -44.45 -54.62
CA ALA A 23 5.24 -43.35 -53.79
C ALA A 23 4.39 -43.20 -52.51
N THR A 24 5.02 -43.10 -51.34
CA THR A 24 4.34 -42.88 -50.07
C THR A 24 4.42 -41.41 -49.66
N ASN A 25 3.30 -40.83 -49.22
CA ASN A 25 3.25 -39.47 -48.67
C ASN A 25 3.13 -39.51 -47.15
N TYR A 26 4.14 -38.97 -46.47
CA TYR A 26 4.20 -38.81 -45.03
C TYR A 26 3.90 -37.36 -44.64
N VAL A 27 3.14 -37.16 -43.55
CA VAL A 27 2.72 -35.81 -43.13
C VAL A 27 2.97 -35.62 -41.63
N PHE A 28 3.74 -34.60 -41.30
CA PHE A 28 4.18 -34.28 -39.94
C PHE A 28 3.50 -32.97 -39.50
N PRO A 29 2.78 -32.88 -38.37
CA PRO A 29 2.20 -33.96 -37.56
C PRO A 29 0.89 -34.52 -38.13
N GLY A 30 0.41 -35.63 -37.55
CA GLY A 30 -0.97 -36.10 -37.70
C GLY A 30 -1.25 -36.99 -38.90
N GLY A 31 -0.28 -37.19 -39.80
CA GLY A 31 -0.36 -38.17 -40.88
C GLY A 31 0.50 -39.40 -40.66
N LEU A 32 0.62 -40.20 -41.70
CA LEU A 32 1.48 -41.39 -41.73
C LEU A 32 2.95 -40.98 -41.50
N LEU A 33 3.63 -41.70 -40.62
CA LEU A 33 5.07 -41.59 -40.42
C LEU A 33 5.79 -42.75 -41.14
N PRO A 34 7.04 -42.56 -41.58
CA PRO A 34 7.84 -43.66 -42.10
C PRO A 34 8.02 -44.77 -41.06
N ALA A 35 8.20 -46.01 -41.52
CA ALA A 35 8.43 -47.14 -40.64
C ALA A 35 9.68 -46.91 -39.75
N GLY A 36 9.55 -47.19 -38.45
CA GLY A 36 10.63 -46.94 -37.48
C GLY A 36 10.77 -45.48 -37.03
N CYS A 37 9.87 -44.59 -37.47
CA CYS A 37 9.75 -43.22 -36.97
C CYS A 37 8.61 -43.09 -35.95
N SER A 38 8.82 -42.27 -34.93
CA SER A 38 7.82 -41.88 -33.94
C SER A 38 7.98 -40.40 -33.59
N GLY A 39 6.94 -39.78 -33.04
CA GLY A 39 6.99 -38.39 -32.59
C GLY A 39 5.73 -37.60 -32.90
N SER A 40 5.60 -36.45 -32.26
CA SER A 40 4.48 -35.51 -32.40
C SER A 40 4.91 -34.11 -31.95
N GLY A 41 4.08 -33.08 -32.17
CA GLY A 41 4.34 -31.73 -31.67
C GLY A 41 5.58 -31.05 -32.24
N GLY A 42 6.00 -31.40 -33.46
CA GLY A 42 7.17 -30.81 -34.13
C GLY A 42 8.49 -31.50 -33.84
N ALA A 43 8.52 -32.63 -33.13
CA ALA A 43 9.72 -33.44 -32.93
C ALA A 43 9.49 -34.91 -33.34
N TYR A 44 10.34 -35.42 -34.22
CA TYR A 44 10.24 -36.75 -34.81
C TYR A 44 11.58 -37.45 -34.69
N THR A 45 11.56 -38.71 -34.29
CA THR A 45 12.74 -39.55 -34.14
C THR A 45 12.54 -40.84 -34.91
N CYS A 46 13.54 -41.20 -35.71
CA CYS A 46 13.61 -42.45 -36.45
C CYS A 46 14.86 -43.22 -36.05
N GLY A 47 14.85 -44.54 -36.24
CA GLY A 47 16.10 -45.32 -36.34
C GLY A 47 16.87 -44.98 -37.62
N ALA A 48 17.49 -45.97 -38.27
CA ALA A 48 17.94 -45.79 -39.65
C ALA A 48 16.71 -45.61 -40.57
N LEU A 49 16.77 -44.66 -41.50
CA LEU A 49 15.65 -44.31 -42.36
C LEU A 49 16.06 -44.40 -43.83
N THR A 50 15.24 -45.08 -44.64
CA THR A 50 15.38 -45.11 -46.09
C THR A 50 14.04 -44.74 -46.71
N LEU A 51 14.03 -43.71 -47.53
CA LEU A 51 12.87 -43.30 -48.31
C LEU A 51 12.97 -43.88 -49.71
N GLY A 52 11.86 -44.41 -50.20
CA GLY A 52 11.72 -44.90 -51.56
C GLY A 52 11.85 -43.77 -52.59
N ASN A 53 11.93 -44.18 -53.86
CA ASN A 53 11.88 -43.21 -54.96
C ASN A 53 10.53 -42.50 -54.91
N THR A 54 10.54 -41.17 -55.07
CA THR A 54 9.33 -40.31 -55.12
C THR A 54 8.50 -40.22 -53.83
N ASP A 55 8.96 -40.81 -52.71
CA ASP A 55 8.35 -40.57 -51.41
C ASP A 55 8.40 -39.09 -51.02
N THR A 56 7.39 -38.62 -50.29
CA THR A 56 7.30 -37.23 -49.85
C THR A 56 7.13 -37.13 -48.34
N ILE A 57 7.86 -36.21 -47.69
CA ILE A 57 7.61 -35.80 -46.30
C ILE A 57 7.16 -34.34 -46.30
N THR A 58 5.91 -34.10 -45.91
CA THR A 58 5.34 -32.75 -45.78
C THR A 58 5.38 -32.29 -44.32
N ILE A 59 5.84 -31.07 -44.09
CA ILE A 59 5.95 -30.46 -42.75
C ILE A 59 4.84 -29.41 -42.58
N SER A 60 3.99 -29.63 -41.60
CA SER A 60 2.90 -28.77 -41.15
C SER A 60 3.18 -28.23 -39.76
N ALA A 61 2.41 -27.24 -39.31
CA ALA A 61 2.55 -26.68 -37.96
C ALA A 61 2.46 -27.76 -36.86
N PRO A 62 3.27 -27.67 -35.79
CA PRO A 62 4.15 -26.56 -35.42
C PRO A 62 5.49 -26.53 -36.20
N LEU A 63 5.95 -25.31 -36.54
CA LEU A 63 7.19 -25.05 -37.28
C LEU A 63 8.16 -24.22 -36.39
N PRO A 64 9.48 -24.47 -36.41
CA PRO A 64 10.17 -25.53 -37.15
C PRO A 64 9.91 -26.92 -36.57
N ALA A 65 9.76 -27.92 -37.44
CA ALA A 65 9.80 -29.32 -37.05
C ALA A 65 11.25 -29.84 -37.01
N THR A 66 11.55 -30.81 -36.14
CA THR A 66 12.84 -31.49 -36.08
C THR A 66 12.66 -32.97 -36.40
N LEU A 67 13.34 -33.45 -37.44
CA LEU A 67 13.47 -34.86 -37.81
C LEU A 67 14.85 -35.37 -37.40
N THR A 68 14.89 -36.22 -36.39
CA THR A 68 16.11 -36.88 -35.91
C THR A 68 16.16 -38.32 -36.44
N VAL A 69 17.24 -38.69 -37.13
CA VAL A 69 17.49 -40.04 -37.63
C VAL A 69 18.69 -40.60 -36.87
N ASN A 70 18.43 -41.53 -35.95
CA ASN A 70 19.44 -42.20 -35.14
C ASN A 70 20.07 -43.36 -35.93
N GLY A 71 20.82 -43.01 -36.97
CA GLY A 71 21.46 -43.95 -37.89
C GLY A 71 21.68 -43.30 -39.26
N ASN A 72 21.80 -44.12 -40.29
CA ASN A 72 21.93 -43.64 -41.66
C ASN A 72 20.57 -43.16 -42.20
N PHE A 73 20.59 -42.08 -42.97
CA PHE A 73 19.42 -41.57 -43.68
C PHE A 73 19.64 -41.63 -45.19
N ASN A 74 18.85 -42.42 -45.90
CA ASN A 74 18.90 -42.51 -47.37
C ASN A 74 17.66 -41.83 -47.99
N VAL A 75 17.91 -40.71 -48.68
CA VAL A 75 16.92 -39.90 -49.40
C VAL A 75 17.10 -40.16 -50.89
N ALA A 76 16.60 -41.29 -51.39
CA ALA A 76 16.85 -41.77 -52.75
C ALA A 76 16.43 -40.75 -53.84
N ARG A 77 15.16 -40.75 -54.25
CA ARG A 77 14.54 -39.70 -55.10
C ARG A 77 13.36 -39.04 -54.38
N ALA A 78 13.43 -39.00 -53.06
CA ALA A 78 12.37 -38.49 -52.20
C ALA A 78 12.44 -36.96 -52.08
N THR A 79 11.31 -36.32 -51.77
CA THR A 79 11.24 -34.89 -51.51
C THR A 79 10.77 -34.59 -50.08
N ILE A 80 11.53 -33.76 -49.38
CA ILE A 80 11.28 -33.44 -47.97
C ILE A 80 11.08 -31.94 -47.84
N ASN A 81 9.94 -31.54 -47.29
CA ASN A 81 9.54 -30.15 -47.07
C ASN A 81 9.59 -29.28 -48.36
N ALA A 82 9.32 -29.88 -49.53
CA ALA A 82 9.54 -29.24 -50.83
C ALA A 82 8.81 -27.90 -51.00
N THR A 83 7.64 -27.73 -50.38
CA THR A 83 6.81 -26.52 -50.44
C THR A 83 7.00 -25.56 -49.25
N GLY A 84 7.69 -25.97 -48.19
CA GLY A 84 7.91 -25.15 -47.00
C GLY A 84 9.16 -24.25 -47.11
N LEU A 85 9.38 -23.38 -46.12
CA LEU A 85 10.64 -22.65 -46.00
C LEU A 85 11.73 -23.60 -45.46
N ALA A 86 13.00 -23.40 -45.82
CA ALA A 86 14.12 -24.17 -45.26
C ALA A 86 14.21 -24.04 -43.72
N SER A 87 13.78 -22.90 -43.17
CA SER A 87 13.70 -22.68 -41.71
C SER A 87 12.56 -23.45 -41.03
N ASN A 88 11.68 -24.13 -41.78
CA ASN A 88 10.57 -24.91 -41.22
C ASN A 88 11.00 -26.31 -40.75
N LEU A 89 12.21 -26.75 -41.11
CA LEU A 89 12.66 -28.11 -40.86
C LEU A 89 14.13 -28.15 -40.42
N ASN A 90 14.38 -28.78 -39.28
CA ASN A 90 15.70 -29.23 -38.86
C ASN A 90 15.80 -30.74 -39.10
N VAL A 91 16.82 -31.19 -39.83
CA VAL A 91 17.13 -32.61 -40.02
C VAL A 91 18.44 -32.92 -39.29
N VAL A 92 18.41 -33.87 -38.37
CA VAL A 92 19.58 -34.29 -37.59
C VAL A 92 19.82 -35.78 -37.86
N VAL A 93 20.97 -36.14 -38.41
CA VAL A 93 21.33 -37.51 -38.76
C VAL A 93 22.59 -37.91 -37.99
N THR A 94 22.50 -38.89 -37.09
CA THR A 94 23.67 -39.31 -36.31
C THR A 94 24.64 -40.19 -37.10
N GLY A 95 24.20 -40.75 -38.22
CA GLY A 95 25.02 -41.49 -39.17
C GLY A 95 25.25 -40.74 -40.50
N THR A 96 25.41 -41.50 -41.58
CA THR A 96 25.62 -40.93 -42.92
C THR A 96 24.29 -40.54 -43.56
N LEU A 97 24.21 -39.30 -44.03
CA LEU A 97 23.17 -38.84 -44.94
C LEU A 97 23.56 -39.18 -46.38
N THR A 98 22.80 -40.03 -47.03
CA THR A 98 22.93 -40.32 -48.46
C THR A 98 21.77 -39.66 -49.20
N VAL A 99 22.07 -38.70 -50.07
CA VAL A 99 21.05 -38.11 -50.97
C VAL A 99 21.27 -38.69 -52.36
N GLY A 100 20.26 -39.34 -52.92
CA GLY A 100 20.33 -39.93 -54.26
C GLY A 100 20.07 -38.91 -55.37
N ASN A 101 20.04 -39.38 -56.62
CA ASN A 101 19.80 -38.54 -57.80
C ASN A 101 18.45 -37.83 -57.69
N LEU A 102 18.39 -36.49 -57.71
CA LEU A 102 17.17 -35.71 -57.51
C LEU A 102 16.54 -35.78 -56.11
N GLY A 103 17.22 -36.33 -55.11
CA GLY A 103 16.76 -36.24 -53.72
C GLY A 103 16.71 -34.78 -53.27
N GLN A 104 15.60 -34.37 -52.65
CA GLN A 104 15.39 -32.98 -52.22
C GLN A 104 15.14 -32.89 -50.72
N ILE A 105 15.86 -31.99 -50.05
CA ILE A 105 15.65 -31.65 -48.64
C ILE A 105 15.61 -30.13 -48.50
N ASN A 106 14.44 -29.57 -48.22
CA ASN A 106 14.35 -28.14 -47.95
C ASN A 106 14.36 -27.90 -46.43
N GLY A 107 15.55 -27.83 -45.83
CA GLY A 107 15.71 -27.77 -44.38
C GLY A 107 17.12 -27.39 -43.96
N THR A 108 17.31 -27.08 -42.68
CA THR A 108 18.63 -27.02 -42.06
C THR A 108 19.05 -28.44 -41.65
N VAL A 109 20.17 -28.91 -42.19
CA VAL A 109 20.60 -30.30 -42.07
C VAL A 109 21.90 -30.40 -41.28
N SER A 110 21.95 -31.32 -40.32
CA SER A 110 23.15 -31.75 -39.61
C SER A 110 23.30 -33.27 -39.78
N ALA A 111 24.48 -33.76 -40.16
CA ALA A 111 24.75 -35.18 -40.29
C ALA A 111 26.15 -35.56 -39.77
N ALA A 112 26.41 -36.82 -39.41
CA ALA A 112 27.79 -37.22 -39.10
C ALA A 112 28.66 -37.19 -40.36
N SER A 113 28.15 -37.65 -41.50
CA SER A 113 28.78 -37.49 -42.80
C SER A 113 27.72 -37.38 -43.88
N MET A 114 28.08 -36.88 -45.07
CA MET A 114 27.16 -36.81 -46.20
C MET A 114 27.83 -37.30 -47.48
N THR A 115 27.10 -38.10 -48.26
CA THR A 115 27.51 -38.52 -49.59
C THR A 115 26.38 -38.39 -50.60
N ASN A 116 26.68 -37.87 -51.79
CA ASN A 116 25.77 -37.81 -52.93
C ASN A 116 26.44 -38.46 -54.16
N PRO A 117 26.61 -39.79 -54.18
CA PRO A 117 27.34 -40.48 -55.24
C PRO A 117 26.62 -40.43 -56.59
N ALA A 118 25.29 -40.29 -56.57
CA ALA A 118 24.44 -40.27 -57.77
C ALA A 118 24.23 -38.87 -58.37
N GLY A 119 24.80 -37.83 -57.75
CA GLY A 119 24.66 -36.42 -58.18
C GLY A 119 23.29 -35.79 -57.94
N ARG A 120 23.16 -34.54 -58.35
CA ARG A 120 21.90 -33.77 -58.46
C ARG A 120 21.03 -33.75 -57.21
N ALA A 121 21.65 -33.85 -56.03
CA ALA A 121 20.97 -33.57 -54.76
C ALA A 121 20.57 -32.10 -54.70
N ASN A 122 19.42 -31.79 -54.10
CA ASN A 122 18.97 -30.42 -53.90
C ASN A 122 18.63 -30.15 -52.43
N ILE A 123 19.49 -29.39 -51.75
CA ILE A 123 19.30 -29.00 -50.35
C ILE A 123 19.02 -27.49 -50.28
N GLY A 124 17.83 -27.12 -49.83
CA GLY A 124 17.37 -25.73 -49.82
C GLY A 124 17.88 -24.88 -48.63
N GLY A 125 18.44 -25.51 -47.59
CA GLY A 125 19.00 -24.82 -46.43
C GLY A 125 20.49 -25.07 -46.23
N THR A 126 20.95 -24.86 -44.99
CA THR A 126 22.35 -25.11 -44.60
C THR A 126 22.58 -26.61 -44.41
N LEU A 127 23.76 -27.11 -44.79
CA LEU A 127 24.21 -28.47 -44.54
C LEU A 127 25.48 -28.46 -43.68
N SER A 128 25.43 -29.03 -42.48
CA SER A 128 26.57 -29.16 -41.59
C SER A 128 26.90 -30.63 -41.33
N THR A 129 28.18 -30.96 -41.27
CA THR A 129 28.64 -32.32 -40.97
C THR A 129 29.78 -32.33 -39.95
N SER A 130 29.95 -33.42 -39.22
CA SER A 130 31.13 -33.65 -38.35
C SER A 130 32.21 -34.52 -38.98
N GLY A 131 31.95 -35.08 -40.15
CA GLY A 131 32.85 -35.92 -40.93
C GLY A 131 32.88 -35.48 -42.39
N ALA A 132 33.33 -36.35 -43.28
CA ALA A 132 33.47 -36.02 -44.70
C ALA A 132 32.12 -35.72 -45.36
N LEU A 133 32.14 -34.76 -46.29
CA LEU A 133 30.98 -34.28 -47.03
C LEU A 133 31.31 -34.31 -48.52
N SER A 134 30.55 -35.07 -49.31
CA SER A 134 30.74 -35.17 -50.75
C SER A 134 29.47 -34.86 -51.52
N LEU A 135 29.47 -33.75 -52.26
CA LEU A 135 28.43 -33.38 -53.22
C LEU A 135 28.79 -33.92 -54.61
N GLY A 136 27.89 -34.68 -55.23
CA GLY A 136 28.09 -35.25 -56.57
C GLY A 136 27.86 -34.24 -57.68
N ASN A 137 27.80 -34.72 -58.93
CA ASN A 137 27.66 -33.84 -60.09
C ASN A 137 26.36 -33.01 -60.03
N SER A 138 26.47 -31.71 -60.27
CA SER A 138 25.35 -30.76 -60.29
C SER A 138 24.46 -30.77 -59.04
N ALA A 139 25.02 -31.14 -57.88
CA ALA A 139 24.33 -31.02 -56.61
C ALA A 139 24.28 -29.57 -56.14
N THR A 140 23.18 -29.17 -55.50
CA THR A 140 22.95 -27.79 -55.07
C THR A 140 22.67 -27.74 -53.58
N VAL A 141 23.40 -26.89 -52.86
CA VAL A 141 23.08 -26.48 -51.49
C VAL A 141 22.87 -24.96 -51.48
N ALA A 142 21.65 -24.50 -51.26
CA ALA A 142 21.31 -23.09 -51.47
C ALA A 142 22.01 -22.15 -50.47
N GLN A 143 22.38 -22.64 -49.28
CA GLN A 143 23.03 -21.87 -48.21
C GLN A 143 24.44 -22.42 -47.92
N CYS A 144 24.88 -22.36 -46.67
CA CYS A 144 26.21 -22.78 -46.26
C CYS A 144 26.38 -24.31 -46.25
N VAL A 145 27.57 -24.76 -46.65
CA VAL A 145 28.08 -26.11 -46.40
C VAL A 145 29.20 -26.05 -45.37
N GLN A 146 29.07 -26.79 -44.27
CA GLN A 146 30.00 -26.78 -43.16
C GLN A 146 30.53 -28.18 -42.82
N SER A 147 31.83 -28.24 -42.52
CA SER A 147 32.43 -29.34 -41.76
C SER A 147 32.93 -28.83 -40.42
N THR A 148 32.25 -29.21 -39.34
CA THR A 148 32.51 -28.73 -37.97
C THR A 148 33.87 -29.17 -37.43
N THR A 149 34.41 -30.27 -37.92
CA THR A 149 35.74 -30.82 -37.57
C THR A 149 36.80 -30.52 -38.62
N SER A 150 36.47 -29.74 -39.65
CA SER A 150 37.31 -29.51 -40.84
C SER A 150 37.65 -30.79 -41.62
N ALA A 151 36.77 -31.80 -41.57
CA ALA A 151 36.84 -32.94 -42.47
C ALA A 151 36.56 -32.51 -43.93
N ALA A 152 37.02 -33.31 -44.89
CA ALA A 152 37.00 -32.93 -46.30
C ALA A 152 35.59 -32.63 -46.83
N ILE A 153 35.44 -31.47 -47.49
CA ILE A 153 34.27 -31.06 -48.26
C ILE A 153 34.62 -31.20 -49.74
N THR A 154 34.00 -32.11 -50.47
CA THR A 154 34.24 -32.33 -51.91
C THR A 154 33.06 -31.83 -52.72
N LEU A 155 33.30 -30.91 -53.66
CA LEU A 155 32.29 -30.42 -54.60
C LEU A 155 32.52 -31.06 -55.97
N GLY A 156 31.60 -31.92 -56.43
CA GLY A 156 31.65 -32.57 -57.74
C GLY A 156 31.34 -31.63 -58.90
N ASN A 157 31.55 -32.08 -60.14
CA ASN A 157 31.40 -31.27 -61.36
C ASN A 157 30.02 -30.58 -61.42
N GLY A 158 30.01 -29.26 -61.60
CA GLY A 158 28.80 -28.43 -61.65
C GLY A 158 28.06 -28.26 -60.32
N ALA A 159 28.59 -28.72 -59.19
CA ALA A 159 27.96 -28.51 -57.89
C ALA A 159 27.99 -27.02 -57.49
N THR A 160 26.90 -26.53 -56.89
CA THR A 160 26.75 -25.14 -56.44
C THR A 160 26.39 -25.07 -54.96
N VAL A 161 27.08 -24.19 -54.23
CA VAL A 161 26.83 -23.97 -52.80
C VAL A 161 26.78 -22.47 -52.51
N GLY A 162 25.96 -22.04 -51.56
CA GLY A 162 25.86 -20.64 -51.14
C GLY A 162 27.10 -20.12 -50.39
N GLY A 163 27.84 -21.03 -49.75
CA GLY A 163 29.14 -20.76 -49.14
C GLY A 163 29.75 -22.01 -48.50
N VAL A 164 31.02 -21.93 -48.09
CA VAL A 164 31.74 -23.03 -47.41
C VAL A 164 32.32 -22.62 -46.06
N CYS A 165 32.37 -23.56 -45.13
CA CYS A 165 32.95 -23.35 -43.80
C CYS A 165 33.66 -24.61 -43.29
N CYS A 166 34.98 -24.56 -43.20
CA CYS A 166 35.80 -25.51 -42.46
C CYS A 166 35.96 -25.00 -41.03
N GLY A 167 35.51 -25.80 -40.06
CA GLY A 167 35.48 -25.45 -38.65
C GLY A 167 34.15 -24.81 -38.21
N GLY A 168 34.19 -24.05 -37.11
CA GLY A 168 33.02 -23.35 -36.57
C GLY A 168 32.67 -22.07 -37.33
N PHE A 169 31.39 -21.70 -37.32
CA PHE A 169 30.95 -20.38 -37.79
C PHE A 169 31.68 -19.26 -37.03
N GLY A 170 32.09 -18.19 -37.74
CA GLY A 170 32.91 -17.11 -37.18
C GLY A 170 34.43 -17.33 -37.29
N ALA A 171 34.87 -18.55 -37.61
CA ALA A 171 36.25 -18.90 -37.96
C ALA A 171 36.32 -19.68 -39.28
N CYS A 172 35.31 -19.51 -40.14
CA CYS A 172 35.20 -20.25 -41.39
C CYS A 172 36.44 -20.06 -42.27
N SER A 173 36.95 -21.16 -42.79
CA SER A 173 37.93 -21.17 -43.87
C SER A 173 37.46 -22.12 -44.98
N SER A 174 38.16 -22.12 -46.12
CA SER A 174 37.95 -23.07 -47.21
C SER A 174 39.03 -24.16 -47.27
N SER A 175 39.84 -24.32 -46.21
CA SER A 175 41.04 -25.17 -46.19
C SER A 175 40.78 -26.67 -46.38
N CYS A 176 39.61 -27.13 -45.96
CA CYS A 176 39.14 -28.51 -46.09
C CYS A 176 38.35 -28.76 -47.39
N VAL A 177 38.24 -27.77 -48.29
CA VAL A 177 37.40 -27.85 -49.49
C VAL A 177 38.21 -28.29 -50.70
N VAL A 178 37.77 -29.38 -51.33
CA VAL A 178 38.22 -29.83 -52.67
C VAL A 178 37.14 -29.44 -53.68
N ASN A 179 37.39 -28.38 -54.45
CA ASN A 179 36.43 -27.85 -55.42
C ASN A 179 36.67 -28.39 -56.84
N ASN A 180 35.93 -29.43 -57.23
CA ASN A 180 35.92 -29.99 -58.59
C ASN A 180 34.70 -29.52 -59.41
N SER A 181 33.98 -28.48 -58.96
CA SER A 181 32.75 -28.00 -59.60
C SER A 181 32.95 -27.35 -60.97
N GLY A 182 34.16 -26.89 -61.27
CA GLY A 182 34.44 -26.06 -62.45
C GLY A 182 34.10 -24.58 -62.27
N ALA A 183 33.58 -24.17 -61.10
CA ALA A 183 33.40 -22.78 -60.70
C ALA A 183 34.53 -22.30 -59.76
N ALA A 184 34.63 -20.99 -59.54
CA ALA A 184 35.52 -20.43 -58.53
C ALA A 184 35.22 -21.00 -57.13
N MET A 185 36.21 -20.99 -56.23
CA MET A 185 36.00 -21.40 -54.84
C MET A 185 34.84 -20.60 -54.24
N PRO A 186 33.81 -21.26 -53.65
CA PRO A 186 32.71 -20.55 -53.01
C PRO A 186 33.21 -19.61 -51.92
N GLY A 187 32.49 -18.51 -51.71
CA GLY A 187 32.75 -17.60 -50.59
C GLY A 187 32.64 -18.31 -49.24
N LEU A 188 33.28 -17.74 -48.22
CA LEU A 188 33.13 -18.23 -46.85
C LEU A 188 31.70 -18.01 -46.38
N CYS A 189 31.17 -18.97 -45.62
CA CYS A 189 29.86 -18.78 -45.01
C CYS A 189 29.86 -17.54 -44.12
N THR A 190 28.98 -16.59 -44.41
CA THR A 190 28.53 -15.62 -43.41
C THR A 190 27.67 -16.36 -42.41
N ASN A 191 27.75 -15.98 -41.13
CA ASN A 191 27.02 -16.67 -40.07
C ASN A 191 25.53 -16.77 -40.49
N PRO A 192 24.98 -17.97 -40.76
CA PRO A 192 23.55 -18.07 -41.00
C PRO A 192 22.85 -17.53 -39.75
N PRO A 193 21.69 -16.86 -39.85
CA PRO A 193 20.86 -16.62 -38.69
C PRO A 193 20.49 -18.00 -38.13
N SER A 194 21.29 -18.48 -37.18
CA SER A 194 20.92 -19.61 -36.35
C SER A 194 19.61 -19.20 -35.69
N PRO A 195 18.54 -20.02 -35.72
CA PRO A 195 17.40 -19.75 -34.86
C PRO A 195 17.93 -19.68 -33.44
N SER A 196 18.06 -18.47 -32.90
CA SER A 196 18.58 -18.26 -31.56
C SER A 196 17.55 -18.82 -30.61
N ILE A 197 17.81 -20.03 -30.11
CA ILE A 197 17.04 -20.60 -29.01
C ILE A 197 17.27 -19.67 -27.81
N ALA A 198 16.19 -19.20 -27.19
CA ALA A 198 16.30 -18.46 -25.95
C ALA A 198 16.94 -19.37 -24.89
N GLY A 199 17.95 -18.88 -24.19
CA GLY A 199 18.57 -19.54 -23.05
C GLY A 199 17.85 -19.27 -21.74
N ARG A 200 17.26 -18.08 -21.63
CA ARG A 200 16.57 -17.56 -20.45
C ARG A 200 15.72 -16.34 -20.83
N PHE A 201 14.75 -16.00 -19.99
CA PHE A 201 13.98 -14.76 -20.08
C PHE A 201 14.21 -13.84 -18.87
N ASN A 202 14.02 -12.54 -19.09
CA ASN A 202 13.96 -11.52 -18.03
C ASN A 202 12.85 -10.51 -18.36
N ALA A 203 12.47 -9.69 -17.38
CA ALA A 203 11.58 -8.55 -17.58
C ALA A 203 12.00 -7.35 -16.73
N PHE A 204 11.77 -6.14 -17.26
CA PHE A 204 12.10 -4.86 -16.63
C PHE A 204 11.32 -3.71 -17.28
N GLU A 205 11.48 -2.47 -16.79
CA GLU A 205 10.82 -1.28 -17.32
C GLU A 205 11.03 -1.09 -18.83
N THR A 206 9.97 -0.66 -19.52
CA THR A 206 10.03 -0.40 -20.97
C THR A 206 10.99 0.74 -21.33
N GLY A 207 11.21 1.68 -20.40
CA GLY A 207 12.18 2.78 -20.54
C GLY A 207 13.65 2.36 -20.43
N THR A 208 13.94 1.12 -20.02
CA THR A 208 15.32 0.62 -19.94
C THR A 208 15.98 0.60 -21.33
N THR A 209 17.25 1.01 -21.43
CA THR A 209 18.00 1.16 -22.68
C THR A 209 17.90 -0.07 -23.60
N ALA A 210 17.79 0.15 -24.91
CA ALA A 210 17.78 -0.93 -25.91
C ALA A 210 19.01 -1.84 -25.78
N GLY A 211 18.83 -3.15 -25.96
CA GLY A 211 19.91 -4.15 -25.80
C GLY A 211 20.18 -4.60 -24.36
N SER A 212 19.58 -3.97 -23.34
CA SER A 212 19.78 -4.37 -21.94
C SER A 212 19.27 -5.79 -21.66
N LEU A 213 19.99 -6.50 -20.80
CA LEU A 213 19.64 -7.87 -20.35
C LEU A 213 19.03 -7.89 -18.94
N SER A 214 19.15 -6.78 -18.22
CA SER A 214 18.64 -6.58 -16.87
C SER A 214 18.22 -5.11 -16.69
N GLY A 215 17.37 -4.90 -15.71
CA GLY A 215 16.79 -3.62 -15.31
C GLY A 215 15.89 -3.84 -14.10
N VAL A 216 15.27 -2.75 -13.66
CA VAL A 216 14.33 -2.72 -12.53
C VAL A 216 12.89 -2.76 -13.03
N ILE A 217 11.94 -3.03 -12.14
CA ILE A 217 10.50 -2.87 -12.32
C ILE A 217 10.03 -2.02 -11.15
N HIS A 218 9.60 -0.80 -11.41
CA HIS A 218 9.11 0.08 -10.35
C HIS A 218 7.75 -0.38 -9.81
N THR A 219 7.42 0.09 -8.61
CA THR A 219 6.13 -0.20 -7.95
C THR A 219 4.95 0.03 -8.89
N LYS A 220 4.04 -0.95 -8.95
CA LYS A 220 2.79 -0.89 -9.73
C LYS A 220 1.58 -0.69 -8.84
N VAL A 221 0.46 -0.32 -9.46
CA VAL A 221 -0.80 -0.08 -8.75
C VAL A 221 -1.80 -1.20 -9.09
N ALA A 222 -2.38 -1.80 -8.05
CA ALA A 222 -3.41 -2.83 -8.18
C ALA A 222 -4.62 -2.31 -8.98
N GLY A 223 -5.12 -3.12 -9.91
CA GLY A 223 -6.23 -2.79 -10.80
C GLY A 223 -5.87 -1.88 -11.98
N VAL A 224 -4.65 -1.36 -12.05
CA VAL A 224 -4.17 -0.50 -13.15
C VAL A 224 -3.29 -1.33 -14.08
N PRO A 225 -3.59 -1.37 -15.39
CA PRO A 225 -2.71 -2.01 -16.37
C PRO A 225 -1.33 -1.35 -16.39
N PHE A 226 -0.27 -2.16 -16.42
CA PHE A 226 1.11 -1.69 -16.55
C PHE A 226 1.85 -2.51 -17.60
N THR A 227 2.85 -1.90 -18.23
CA THR A 227 3.61 -2.54 -19.31
C THR A 227 5.03 -2.81 -18.85
N VAL A 228 5.53 -4.01 -19.14
CA VAL A 228 6.93 -4.40 -18.92
C VAL A 228 7.55 -4.83 -20.24
N ALA A 229 8.86 -4.65 -20.39
CA ALA A 229 9.62 -5.24 -21.49
C ALA A 229 10.06 -6.64 -21.09
N VAL A 230 9.68 -7.64 -21.87
CA VAL A 230 10.19 -9.02 -21.76
C VAL A 230 11.34 -9.19 -22.74
N VAL A 231 12.45 -9.76 -22.27
CA VAL A 231 13.61 -10.07 -23.12
C VAL A 231 13.88 -11.56 -23.16
N ALA A 232 14.15 -12.06 -24.37
CA ALA A 232 14.72 -13.36 -24.62
C ALA A 232 16.24 -13.22 -24.74
N MET A 233 17.00 -13.95 -23.91
CA MET A 233 18.46 -13.93 -23.91
C MET A 233 19.00 -15.17 -24.61
N ASN A 234 20.21 -15.09 -25.17
CA ASN A 234 20.90 -16.25 -25.74
C ASN A 234 21.25 -17.29 -24.65
N THR A 235 21.61 -18.51 -25.05
CA THR A 235 22.01 -19.61 -24.13
C THR A 235 23.20 -19.27 -23.24
N GLY A 236 24.08 -18.37 -23.68
CA GLY A 236 25.20 -17.87 -22.87
C GLY A 236 24.84 -16.77 -21.88
N GLY A 237 23.63 -16.19 -21.92
CA GLY A 237 23.22 -15.07 -21.08
C GLY A 237 24.00 -13.77 -21.33
N THR A 238 24.73 -13.68 -22.45
CA THR A 238 25.62 -12.54 -22.78
C THR A 238 24.99 -11.53 -23.74
N GLY A 239 23.82 -11.85 -24.28
CA GLY A 239 23.13 -10.98 -25.25
C GLY A 239 21.68 -11.38 -25.48
N LEU A 240 20.95 -10.55 -26.22
CA LEU A 240 19.59 -10.86 -26.65
C LEU A 240 19.59 -11.98 -27.70
N ALA A 241 18.61 -12.88 -27.62
CA ALA A 241 18.30 -13.86 -28.66
C ALA A 241 17.50 -13.17 -29.76
N THR A 242 18.18 -12.39 -30.61
CA THR A 242 17.54 -11.44 -31.54
C THR A 242 16.64 -12.10 -32.59
N SER A 243 16.84 -13.38 -32.89
CA SER A 243 16.03 -14.14 -33.84
C SER A 243 15.00 -15.07 -33.18
N PHE A 244 14.83 -14.98 -31.85
CA PHE A 244 13.84 -15.79 -31.14
C PHE A 244 12.43 -15.50 -31.65
N ALA A 245 11.72 -16.56 -32.04
CA ALA A 245 10.32 -16.51 -32.43
C ALA A 245 9.56 -17.63 -31.72
N GLY A 246 8.38 -17.31 -31.19
CA GLY A 246 7.57 -18.25 -30.44
C GLY A 246 6.66 -17.59 -29.42
N ASN A 247 5.65 -18.35 -28.99
CA ASN A 247 4.71 -17.90 -27.97
C ASN A 247 5.26 -18.20 -26.58
N VAL A 248 5.36 -17.19 -25.74
CA VAL A 248 5.68 -17.32 -24.31
C VAL A 248 4.47 -16.97 -23.46
N LYS A 249 4.33 -17.65 -22.32
CA LYS A 249 3.34 -17.31 -21.30
C LYS A 249 4.00 -16.39 -20.28
N VAL A 250 3.38 -15.25 -20.02
CA VAL A 250 3.82 -14.26 -19.02
C VAL A 250 2.83 -14.25 -17.87
N GLU A 251 3.33 -14.43 -16.66
CA GLU A 251 2.55 -14.48 -15.41
C GLU A 251 3.23 -13.65 -14.33
N LEU A 252 2.46 -13.23 -13.32
CA LEU A 252 3.00 -12.64 -12.11
C LEU A 252 3.07 -13.70 -11.01
N LEU A 253 4.17 -13.72 -10.28
CA LEU A 253 4.37 -14.54 -9.10
C LEU A 253 4.25 -13.69 -7.84
N ASN A 254 3.70 -14.29 -6.79
CA ASN A 254 3.93 -13.86 -5.43
C ASN A 254 5.31 -14.36 -4.99
N SER A 255 6.25 -13.45 -4.80
CA SER A 255 7.62 -13.74 -4.36
C SER A 255 7.88 -13.36 -2.90
N SER A 256 6.85 -13.08 -2.12
CA SER A 256 6.99 -12.76 -0.68
C SER A 256 7.58 -13.89 0.16
N ILE A 257 7.49 -15.15 -0.29
CA ILE A 257 8.14 -16.29 0.37
C ILE A 257 9.44 -16.63 -0.39
N ASN A 258 10.57 -16.20 0.17
CA ASN A 258 11.91 -16.38 -0.41
C ASN A 258 12.70 -17.54 0.23
N THR A 259 12.04 -18.67 0.52
CA THR A 259 12.70 -19.86 1.05
C THR A 259 13.37 -20.71 -0.05
N GLY A 260 14.39 -21.50 0.30
CA GLY A 260 15.16 -22.33 -0.63
C GLY A 260 16.27 -21.58 -1.39
N PRO A 261 16.95 -22.20 -2.36
CA PRO A 261 17.91 -21.53 -3.25
C PRO A 261 17.23 -20.94 -4.50
N LEU A 262 17.82 -19.88 -5.07
CA LEU A 262 17.44 -19.37 -6.38
C LEU A 262 17.98 -20.34 -7.44
N ASN A 263 17.14 -20.77 -8.38
CA ASN A 263 17.62 -21.58 -9.49
C ASN A 263 18.46 -20.70 -10.44
N ALA A 264 19.76 -20.98 -10.58
CA ALA A 264 20.66 -20.15 -11.37
C ALA A 264 20.30 -20.12 -12.87
N SER A 265 19.68 -21.16 -13.39
CA SER A 265 19.30 -21.28 -14.81
C SER A 265 18.01 -20.52 -15.13
N THR A 266 17.02 -20.54 -14.24
CA THR A 266 15.72 -19.88 -14.47
C THR A 266 15.61 -18.51 -13.79
N GLY A 267 16.39 -18.28 -12.73
CA GLY A 267 16.22 -17.15 -11.81
C GLY A 267 14.92 -17.24 -11.00
N CYS A 268 14.27 -18.40 -10.95
CA CYS A 268 13.04 -18.62 -10.18
C CYS A 268 13.31 -19.41 -8.89
N ARG A 269 12.50 -19.19 -7.85
CA ARG A 269 12.43 -20.06 -6.68
C ARG A 269 11.20 -20.96 -6.74
N SER A 270 11.30 -22.17 -6.23
CA SER A 270 10.17 -23.11 -6.14
C SER A 270 9.10 -22.67 -5.14
N SER A 271 9.46 -21.81 -4.18
CA SER A 271 8.53 -21.22 -3.21
C SER A 271 7.61 -20.15 -3.80
N TRP A 272 7.95 -19.60 -4.97
CA TRP A 272 7.16 -18.58 -5.62
C TRP A 272 5.97 -19.18 -6.37
N THR A 273 4.77 -18.72 -6.04
CA THR A 273 3.52 -19.20 -6.63
C THR A 273 2.89 -18.14 -7.51
N VAL A 274 1.99 -18.53 -8.42
CA VAL A 274 1.27 -17.55 -9.26
C VAL A 274 0.45 -16.63 -8.35
N ALA A 275 0.61 -15.32 -8.53
CA ALA A 275 -0.17 -14.33 -7.82
C ALA A 275 -1.66 -14.48 -8.18
N THR A 276 -2.52 -14.62 -7.18
CA THR A 276 -3.97 -14.74 -7.36
C THR A 276 -4.57 -13.46 -7.97
N GLY A 277 -5.63 -13.62 -8.78
CA GLY A 277 -6.27 -12.47 -9.45
C GLY A 277 -5.42 -11.86 -10.58
N THR A 278 -4.47 -12.62 -11.11
CA THR A 278 -3.68 -12.29 -12.31
C THR A 278 -4.22 -13.09 -13.50
N THR A 279 -4.21 -12.49 -14.68
CA THR A 279 -4.41 -13.22 -15.94
C THR A 279 -3.05 -13.46 -16.58
N SER A 280 -2.76 -14.72 -16.93
CA SER A 280 -1.60 -15.05 -17.74
C SER A 280 -1.77 -14.46 -19.14
N SER A 281 -0.74 -13.82 -19.68
CA SER A 281 -0.75 -13.28 -21.04
C SER A 281 0.09 -14.16 -21.97
N THR A 282 -0.39 -14.39 -23.20
CA THR A 282 0.45 -15.00 -24.24
C THR A 282 1.10 -13.90 -25.04
N LEU A 283 2.44 -13.89 -25.05
CA LEU A 283 3.25 -12.95 -25.80
C LEU A 283 3.94 -13.67 -26.97
N THR A 284 3.64 -13.27 -28.19
CA THR A 284 4.23 -13.85 -29.41
C THR A 284 5.47 -13.08 -29.81
N PHE A 285 6.65 -13.69 -29.71
CA PHE A 285 7.89 -13.17 -30.30
C PHE A 285 7.96 -13.51 -31.79
N VAL A 286 8.42 -12.55 -32.57
CA VAL A 286 8.84 -12.71 -33.97
C VAL A 286 10.26 -12.17 -34.14
N ALA A 287 10.97 -12.57 -35.19
CA ALA A 287 12.35 -12.14 -35.43
C ALA A 287 12.52 -10.60 -35.45
N GLY A 288 11.51 -9.86 -35.93
CA GLY A 288 11.52 -8.39 -35.93
C GLY A 288 11.49 -7.74 -34.53
N ASP A 289 11.13 -8.49 -33.48
CA ASP A 289 11.18 -7.99 -32.10
C ASP A 289 12.62 -7.93 -31.55
N GLN A 290 13.62 -8.46 -32.28
CA GLN A 290 15.04 -8.43 -31.88
C GLN A 290 15.28 -8.98 -30.44
N GLY A 291 14.48 -9.97 -30.03
CA GLY A 291 14.57 -10.59 -28.70
C GLY A 291 14.03 -9.74 -27.55
N ARG A 292 13.36 -8.61 -27.81
CA ARG A 292 12.72 -7.77 -26.78
C ARG A 292 11.30 -7.37 -27.20
N LYS A 293 10.32 -7.65 -26.35
CA LYS A 293 8.92 -7.33 -26.64
C LYS A 293 8.18 -6.86 -25.40
N ASN A 294 7.36 -5.82 -25.56
CA ASN A 294 6.54 -5.30 -24.47
C ASN A 294 5.26 -6.13 -24.29
N THR A 295 4.83 -6.28 -23.05
CA THR A 295 3.54 -6.88 -22.71
C THR A 295 2.88 -6.09 -21.59
N THR A 296 1.54 -6.04 -21.63
CA THR A 296 0.74 -5.38 -20.60
C THR A 296 0.17 -6.43 -19.67
N LEU A 297 0.28 -6.18 -18.37
CA LEU A 297 -0.22 -7.01 -17.29
C LEU A 297 -1.16 -6.19 -16.42
N THR A 298 -2.14 -6.86 -15.83
CA THR A 298 -3.03 -6.27 -14.82
C THR A 298 -3.26 -7.30 -13.73
N VAL A 299 -3.23 -6.85 -12.48
CA VAL A 299 -3.59 -7.68 -11.33
C VAL A 299 -4.54 -6.89 -10.43
N ALA A 300 -5.64 -7.51 -10.04
CA ALA A 300 -6.66 -6.83 -9.24
C ALA A 300 -6.25 -6.65 -7.76
N ASN A 301 -5.27 -7.43 -7.29
CA ASN A 301 -4.87 -7.50 -5.88
C ASN A 301 -3.47 -6.90 -5.63
N ALA A 302 -3.13 -6.66 -4.37
CA ALA A 302 -1.84 -6.12 -3.94
C ALA A 302 -0.82 -7.24 -3.64
N TRP A 303 0.46 -6.94 -3.86
CA TRP A 303 1.58 -7.85 -3.62
C TRP A 303 2.78 -7.06 -3.13
N ARG A 304 3.27 -7.36 -1.93
CA ARG A 304 4.45 -6.68 -1.37
C ARG A 304 5.74 -6.99 -2.15
N ASP A 305 5.81 -8.21 -2.68
CA ASP A 305 6.95 -8.70 -3.46
C ASP A 305 6.39 -9.58 -4.58
N ALA A 306 6.55 -9.11 -5.81
CA ALA A 306 6.11 -9.77 -7.03
C ALA A 306 7.25 -9.90 -8.03
N ARG A 307 7.16 -10.91 -8.89
CA ARG A 307 8.09 -11.13 -10.01
C ARG A 307 7.34 -11.53 -11.26
N VAL A 308 7.90 -11.21 -12.42
CA VAL A 308 7.37 -11.68 -13.71
C VAL A 308 7.96 -13.05 -14.00
N ARG A 309 7.14 -14.05 -14.30
CA ARG A 309 7.56 -15.35 -14.82
C ARG A 309 7.20 -15.46 -16.29
N ILE A 310 8.15 -15.93 -17.09
CA ILE A 310 8.02 -16.17 -18.51
C ILE A 310 8.32 -17.64 -18.79
N SER A 311 7.40 -18.33 -19.45
CA SER A 311 7.48 -19.75 -19.76
C SER A 311 7.35 -19.98 -21.26
N TYR A 312 8.22 -20.82 -21.82
CA TYR A 312 8.18 -21.26 -23.22
C TYR A 312 8.18 -22.79 -23.29
N PRO A 313 7.36 -23.43 -24.15
CA PRO A 313 6.27 -22.81 -24.90
C PRO A 313 5.17 -22.24 -23.98
N ALA A 314 4.35 -21.33 -24.50
CA ALA A 314 3.27 -20.68 -23.72
C ALA A 314 2.24 -21.67 -23.17
N THR A 315 2.03 -22.80 -23.85
CA THR A 315 1.07 -23.84 -23.50
C THR A 315 1.76 -25.20 -23.36
N GLY A 316 1.20 -26.08 -22.53
CA GLY A 316 1.82 -27.36 -22.19
C GLY A 316 2.92 -27.22 -21.13
N THR A 317 3.81 -28.22 -21.06
CA THR A 317 4.95 -28.23 -20.12
C THR A 317 6.04 -27.29 -20.63
N PRO A 318 6.40 -26.23 -19.88
CA PRO A 318 7.49 -25.34 -20.29
C PRO A 318 8.82 -26.08 -20.34
N THR A 319 9.54 -25.93 -21.45
CA THR A 319 10.93 -26.39 -21.60
C THR A 319 11.93 -25.32 -21.15
N LEU A 320 11.49 -24.05 -21.11
CA LEU A 320 12.26 -22.93 -20.62
C LEU A 320 11.41 -22.03 -19.72
N VAL A 321 11.97 -21.63 -18.58
CA VAL A 321 11.33 -20.72 -17.63
C VAL A 321 12.35 -19.65 -17.21
N GLY A 322 11.92 -18.39 -17.17
CA GLY A 322 12.69 -17.28 -16.64
C GLY A 322 11.85 -16.43 -15.69
N CYS A 323 12.43 -16.01 -14.57
CA CYS A 323 11.83 -14.97 -13.72
C CYS A 323 12.60 -13.66 -13.84
N SER A 324 11.89 -12.54 -13.65
CA SER A 324 12.50 -11.21 -13.59
C SER A 324 13.63 -11.19 -12.58
N SER A 325 14.75 -10.56 -12.93
CA SER A 325 15.89 -10.36 -12.01
C SER A 325 15.50 -9.48 -10.84
N ASP A 326 14.60 -8.54 -11.09
CA ASP A 326 14.08 -7.62 -10.10
C ASP A 326 12.76 -8.13 -9.50
N ASN A 327 12.56 -7.87 -8.21
CA ASN A 327 11.27 -7.99 -7.53
C ASN A 327 10.69 -6.60 -7.31
N PHE A 328 9.37 -6.50 -7.38
CA PHE A 328 8.69 -5.24 -7.26
C PHE A 328 7.40 -5.33 -6.46
N ALA A 329 6.91 -4.20 -5.95
CA ALA A 329 5.64 -4.15 -5.26
C ALA A 329 4.49 -3.81 -6.21
N ILE A 330 3.31 -4.31 -5.86
CA ILE A 330 2.03 -3.92 -6.45
C ILE A 330 1.16 -3.44 -5.30
N ARG A 331 1.04 -2.13 -5.12
CA ARG A 331 0.33 -1.54 -3.99
C ARG A 331 -1.11 -1.15 -4.34
N PRO A 332 -2.00 -1.00 -3.35
CA PRO A 332 -3.21 -0.20 -3.53
C PRO A 332 -2.88 1.22 -4.01
N ALA A 333 -3.78 1.81 -4.79
CA ALA A 333 -3.67 3.19 -5.26
C ALA A 333 -3.70 4.19 -4.10
N SER A 334 -4.62 3.99 -3.14
CA SER A 334 -4.86 4.90 -2.03
C SER A 334 -5.66 4.24 -0.90
N PHE A 335 -5.81 4.95 0.21
CA PHE A 335 -6.83 4.67 1.22
C PHE A 335 -8.07 5.54 0.92
N ALA A 336 -9.11 4.91 0.39
CA ALA A 336 -10.38 5.53 0.06
C ALA A 336 -11.32 5.59 1.27
N SER A 337 -12.32 6.47 1.18
CA SER A 337 -13.38 6.65 2.19
C SER A 337 -12.85 6.85 3.61
N PHE A 338 -11.70 7.53 3.74
CA PHE A 338 -11.12 7.82 5.04
C PHE A 338 -12.01 8.77 5.84
N THR A 339 -12.48 8.33 7.00
CA THR A 339 -13.43 9.06 7.84
C THR A 339 -13.05 8.95 9.31
N ALA A 340 -13.41 9.99 10.05
CA ALA A 340 -13.39 10.03 11.51
C ALA A 340 -14.83 10.21 11.99
N ASN A 341 -15.31 9.31 12.84
CA ASN A 341 -16.72 9.28 13.25
C ASN A 341 -16.89 8.93 14.72
N ASP A 342 -18.06 9.21 15.26
CA ASP A 342 -18.49 8.71 16.56
C ASP A 342 -20.00 8.40 16.57
N THR A 343 -20.50 7.85 17.67
CA THR A 343 -21.95 7.71 17.92
C THR A 343 -22.50 8.97 18.57
N ASP A 344 -21.77 9.45 19.57
CA ASP A 344 -22.05 10.63 20.37
C ASP A 344 -20.72 11.26 20.82
N LEU A 345 -20.79 12.31 21.64
CA LEU A 345 -19.63 13.09 22.04
C LEU A 345 -18.59 12.34 22.91
N GLN A 346 -18.84 11.09 23.32
CA GLN A 346 -17.99 10.28 24.20
C GLN A 346 -17.76 8.86 23.68
N THR A 347 -18.58 8.39 22.73
CA THR A 347 -18.60 6.98 22.31
C THR A 347 -18.24 6.84 20.84
N ALA A 348 -17.24 6.02 20.54
CA ALA A 348 -16.89 5.66 19.17
C ALA A 348 -18.06 5.04 18.41
N GLY A 349 -18.08 5.22 17.09
CA GLY A 349 -19.12 4.68 16.22
C GLY A 349 -19.11 5.32 14.84
N THR A 350 -20.12 5.05 14.03
CA THR A 350 -20.17 5.45 12.62
C THR A 350 -21.33 6.38 12.28
N THR A 351 -22.03 6.90 13.30
CA THR A 351 -23.27 7.65 13.12
C THR A 351 -23.01 9.11 12.74
N ARG A 352 -21.95 9.70 13.29
CA ARG A 352 -21.66 11.12 13.15
C ARG A 352 -20.23 11.33 12.66
N VAL A 353 -20.07 11.99 11.52
CA VAL A 353 -18.77 12.47 11.03
C VAL A 353 -18.25 13.61 11.90
N LEU A 354 -16.96 13.54 12.26
CA LEU A 354 -16.22 14.52 13.06
C LEU A 354 -15.36 15.43 12.17
N ASN A 355 -15.98 16.44 11.56
CA ASN A 355 -15.32 17.36 10.63
C ASN A 355 -15.61 18.85 10.91
N THR A 356 -16.00 19.19 12.14
CA THR A 356 -16.33 20.57 12.50
C THR A 356 -15.07 21.41 12.63
N VAL A 357 -15.02 22.53 11.88
CA VAL A 357 -13.91 23.49 11.87
C VAL A 357 -14.31 24.88 12.40
N ALA A 358 -15.59 25.10 12.67
CA ALA A 358 -16.10 26.33 13.27
C ALA A 358 -15.94 26.31 14.80
N LEU A 359 -15.86 27.48 15.45
CA LEU A 359 -15.77 27.57 16.91
C LEU A 359 -17.10 27.32 17.62
N THR A 360 -18.23 27.63 16.98
CA THR A 360 -19.58 27.49 17.55
C THR A 360 -20.45 26.69 16.61
N GLY A 361 -21.28 25.82 17.18
CA GLY A 361 -22.14 24.92 16.42
C GLY A 361 -21.37 23.73 15.84
N GLY A 362 -22.11 22.85 15.17
CA GLY A 362 -21.59 21.62 14.60
C GLY A 362 -21.35 20.51 15.64
N ARG A 363 -20.83 19.39 15.15
CA ARG A 363 -20.59 18.21 15.99
C ARG A 363 -19.31 18.39 16.81
N VAL A 364 -19.39 18.04 18.09
CA VAL A 364 -18.24 18.04 18.99
C VAL A 364 -18.00 16.65 19.57
N HIS A 365 -16.75 16.41 19.99
CA HIS A 365 -16.31 15.22 20.70
C HIS A 365 -15.47 15.64 21.91
N LYS A 366 -15.61 14.96 23.05
CA LYS A 366 -14.81 15.26 24.23
C LYS A 366 -13.40 14.73 24.09
N ALA A 367 -12.41 15.56 24.36
CA ALA A 367 -11.01 15.16 24.30
C ALA A 367 -10.71 14.05 25.31
N GLY A 368 -9.92 13.07 24.87
CA GLY A 368 -9.56 11.87 25.63
C GLY A 368 -10.56 10.72 25.54
N TYR A 369 -11.75 10.91 24.95
CA TYR A 369 -12.68 9.82 24.67
C TYR A 369 -12.38 9.13 23.32
N PRO A 370 -12.80 7.86 23.16
CA PRO A 370 -12.59 7.11 21.94
C PRO A 370 -13.54 7.55 20.82
N PHE A 371 -13.02 7.66 19.60
CA PHE A 371 -13.74 7.82 18.35
C PHE A 371 -13.27 6.78 17.31
N ASN A 372 -14.04 6.64 16.23
CA ASN A 372 -13.77 5.71 15.14
C ASN A 372 -12.92 6.38 14.05
N LEU A 373 -11.91 5.66 13.55
CA LEU A 373 -11.29 5.94 12.26
C LEU A 373 -11.53 4.76 11.34
N ARG A 374 -11.85 5.03 10.07
CA ARG A 374 -12.06 3.98 9.07
C ARG A 374 -11.63 4.41 7.68
N ALA A 375 -10.99 3.51 6.95
CA ALA A 375 -10.69 3.63 5.52
C ALA A 375 -10.74 2.25 4.85
N THR A 376 -10.79 2.22 3.53
CA THR A 376 -10.64 1.01 2.73
C THR A 376 -9.59 1.24 1.66
N VAL A 377 -8.75 0.25 1.38
CA VAL A 377 -7.84 0.32 0.24
C VAL A 377 -8.59 0.45 -1.08
N SER A 378 -8.01 1.17 -2.04
CA SER A 378 -8.51 1.27 -3.41
C SER A 378 -7.51 0.64 -4.38
N PRO A 379 -7.94 -0.26 -5.28
CA PRO A 379 -9.28 -0.82 -5.38
C PRO A 379 -9.60 -1.75 -4.19
N ALA A 380 -10.89 -1.93 -3.87
CA ALA A 380 -11.32 -2.81 -2.77
C ALA A 380 -10.93 -4.29 -2.98
N SER A 381 -10.59 -4.68 -4.21
CA SER A 381 -10.03 -6.00 -4.55
C SER A 381 -8.60 -6.21 -4.07
N ALA A 382 -7.90 -5.16 -3.60
CA ALA A 382 -6.55 -5.22 -3.07
C ALA A 382 -6.48 -5.81 -1.63
N THR A 383 -7.21 -6.90 -1.39
CA THR A 383 -7.38 -7.53 -0.08
C THR A 383 -6.11 -8.14 0.52
N ASN A 384 -5.08 -8.37 -0.30
CA ASN A 384 -3.76 -8.84 0.14
C ASN A 384 -2.91 -7.71 0.77
N TYR A 385 -3.39 -6.46 0.75
CA TYR A 385 -2.79 -5.43 1.57
C TYR A 385 -3.05 -5.75 3.05
N THR A 386 -1.99 -6.17 3.75
CA THR A 386 -2.03 -6.63 5.15
C THR A 386 -1.30 -5.71 6.12
N ALA A 387 -0.70 -4.62 5.63
CA ALA A 387 -0.01 -3.65 6.48
C ALA A 387 -0.98 -2.71 7.21
N THR A 388 -0.49 -2.05 8.25
CA THR A 388 -1.23 -1.02 8.98
C THR A 388 -0.60 0.33 8.67
N PRO A 389 -1.34 1.30 8.09
CA PRO A 389 -0.79 2.62 7.81
C PRO A 389 -0.59 3.43 9.10
N LEU A 390 0.26 4.45 9.01
CA LEU A 390 0.43 5.47 10.03
C LEU A 390 -0.65 6.56 9.87
N ALA A 391 -1.24 7.01 10.98
CA ALA A 391 -2.10 8.18 11.00
C ALA A 391 -1.26 9.42 11.32
N VAL A 392 -0.98 10.23 10.29
CA VAL A 392 -0.15 11.43 10.39
C VAL A 392 -1.03 12.64 10.68
N THR A 393 -0.75 13.33 11.78
CA THR A 393 -1.44 14.57 12.17
C THR A 393 -0.70 15.80 11.68
N SER A 394 -1.43 16.84 11.29
CA SER A 394 -0.90 18.16 10.95
C SER A 394 -1.88 19.27 11.37
N PRO A 395 -1.43 20.53 11.52
CA PRO A 395 -2.34 21.65 11.68
C PRO A 395 -3.31 21.74 10.50
N CYS A 396 -4.60 22.00 10.76
CA CYS A 396 -5.54 22.30 9.69
C CYS A 396 -5.44 23.76 9.25
N SER A 397 -5.60 24.01 7.95
CA SER A 397 -5.33 25.31 7.34
C SER A 397 -6.55 26.25 7.24
N ALA A 398 -7.75 25.76 7.57
CA ALA A 398 -8.97 26.54 7.39
C ALA A 398 -10.01 26.25 8.48
N GLY A 399 -10.38 27.31 9.20
CA GLY A 399 -11.46 27.30 10.21
C GLY A 399 -11.01 27.81 11.57
N ALA A 400 -11.91 28.50 12.26
CA ALA A 400 -11.59 29.16 13.52
C ALA A 400 -11.28 28.18 14.68
N ALA A 401 -11.63 26.89 14.55
CA ALA A 401 -11.27 25.84 15.51
C ALA A 401 -9.94 25.14 15.18
N CYS A 402 -9.27 25.47 14.08
CA CYS A 402 -7.98 24.92 13.73
C CYS A 402 -6.89 25.39 14.71
N THR A 403 -6.04 24.46 15.13
CA THR A 403 -4.99 24.70 16.12
C THR A 403 -3.61 24.51 15.49
N ALA A 404 -2.69 25.43 15.79
CA ALA A 404 -1.30 25.34 15.31
C ALA A 404 -0.47 24.36 16.16
N THR A 405 -0.72 24.32 17.46
CA THR A 405 -0.14 23.35 18.39
C THR A 405 -1.04 22.12 18.44
N LEU A 406 -0.49 20.94 18.19
CA LEU A 406 -1.26 19.70 18.19
C LEU A 406 -1.16 18.98 19.53
N GLY A 407 -2.25 18.35 19.93
CA GLY A 407 -2.26 17.32 20.95
C GLY A 407 -1.76 15.98 20.40
N THR A 408 -1.70 15.00 21.29
CA THR A 408 -1.39 13.60 20.93
C THR A 408 -2.66 12.89 20.45
N LEU A 409 -2.59 12.30 19.26
CA LEU A 409 -3.53 11.29 18.77
C LEU A 409 -2.99 9.90 19.15
N THR A 410 -3.73 9.16 19.97
CA THR A 410 -3.46 7.75 20.26
C THR A 410 -4.46 6.86 19.53
N HIS A 411 -4.02 5.76 18.93
CA HIS A 411 -4.90 4.83 18.20
C HIS A 411 -4.31 3.42 18.13
N SER A 412 -5.15 2.42 17.90
CA SER A 412 -4.72 1.07 17.51
C SER A 412 -5.43 0.66 16.21
N LEU A 413 -4.87 1.08 15.07
CA LEU A 413 -5.40 0.74 13.75
C LEU A 413 -5.17 -0.75 13.48
N SER A 414 -6.22 -1.42 12.99
CA SER A 414 -6.13 -2.77 12.47
C SER A 414 -6.51 -2.78 11.00
N ASN A 415 -6.02 -3.79 10.28
CA ASN A 415 -6.37 -4.05 8.90
C ASN A 415 -6.96 -5.46 8.79
N SER A 416 -8.14 -5.57 8.21
CA SER A 416 -8.77 -6.83 7.84
C SER A 416 -9.13 -6.80 6.36
N SER A 417 -8.38 -7.54 5.55
CA SER A 417 -8.60 -7.67 4.09
C SER A 417 -8.73 -6.33 3.36
N GLY A 418 -7.88 -5.36 3.70
CA GLY A 418 -7.89 -4.04 3.08
C GLY A 418 -8.85 -3.03 3.72
N VAL A 419 -9.59 -3.41 4.77
CA VAL A 419 -10.38 -2.49 5.58
C VAL A 419 -9.57 -2.08 6.81
N ILE A 420 -9.23 -0.80 6.89
CA ILE A 420 -8.48 -0.21 8.00
C ILE A 420 -9.48 0.41 8.97
N ALA A 421 -9.43 0.02 10.24
CA ALA A 421 -10.36 0.53 11.23
C ALA A 421 -9.79 0.57 12.64
N THR A 422 -10.35 1.45 13.47
CA THR A 422 -10.20 1.41 14.93
C THR A 422 -11.38 2.10 15.59
N ASN A 423 -11.72 1.68 16.81
CA ASN A 423 -12.69 2.34 17.69
C ASN A 423 -12.04 2.91 18.95
N THR A 424 -10.71 2.97 18.99
CA THR A 424 -9.92 3.38 20.17
C THR A 424 -9.10 4.63 19.89
N ALA A 425 -9.31 5.30 18.76
CA ALA A 425 -8.63 6.56 18.47
C ALA A 425 -9.06 7.60 19.52
N SER A 426 -8.14 8.34 20.10
CA SER A 426 -8.45 9.43 21.04
C SER A 426 -7.44 10.57 20.89
N TYR A 427 -7.91 11.79 21.10
CA TYR A 427 -7.10 13.00 20.96
C TYR A 427 -7.13 13.80 22.26
N THR A 428 -5.97 14.28 22.69
CA THR A 428 -5.76 14.80 24.05
C THR A 428 -6.07 16.29 24.24
N GLU A 429 -6.29 17.03 23.15
CA GLU A 429 -6.33 18.49 23.15
C GLU A 429 -7.60 19.05 22.48
N ALA A 430 -7.95 20.32 22.74
CA ALA A 430 -9.08 21.00 22.14
C ALA A 430 -8.81 21.41 20.69
N GLY A 431 -9.90 21.62 19.95
CA GLY A 431 -9.88 22.16 18.60
C GLY A 431 -9.95 21.10 17.52
N THR A 432 -9.49 21.47 16.33
CA THR A 432 -9.55 20.64 15.13
C THR A 432 -8.14 20.54 14.53
N PHE A 433 -7.82 19.38 13.97
CA PHE A 433 -6.54 19.10 13.31
C PHE A 433 -6.77 18.38 11.97
N SER A 434 -5.75 18.32 11.13
CA SER A 434 -5.77 17.55 9.89
C SER A 434 -5.14 16.17 10.10
N LEU A 435 -5.70 15.14 9.45
CA LEU A 435 -5.27 13.75 9.56
C LEU A 435 -5.15 13.12 8.17
N GLN A 436 -4.09 12.36 7.95
CA GLN A 436 -3.89 11.56 6.73
C GLN A 436 -3.35 10.18 7.09
N LEU A 437 -3.85 9.13 6.42
CA LEU A 437 -3.23 7.81 6.49
C LEU A 437 -2.10 7.72 5.47
N VAL A 438 -0.93 7.22 5.88
CA VAL A 438 0.26 7.03 5.05
C VAL A 438 0.86 5.66 5.32
N ASP A 439 1.12 4.88 4.28
CA ASP A 439 2.01 3.71 4.34
C ASP A 439 3.13 3.89 3.32
N SER A 440 4.37 4.01 3.83
CA SER A 440 5.60 4.13 3.04
C SER A 440 6.44 2.84 3.02
N THR A 441 5.94 1.78 3.63
CA THR A 441 6.69 0.54 3.88
C THR A 441 6.19 -0.64 3.06
N PHE A 442 4.92 -0.62 2.64
CA PHE A 442 4.34 -1.72 1.86
C PHE A 442 5.11 -2.00 0.56
N ALA A 443 5.60 -0.96 -0.11
CA ALA A 443 6.36 -1.06 -1.36
C ALA A 443 7.88 -0.87 -1.16
N SER A 444 8.39 -1.13 0.04
CA SER A 444 9.81 -0.91 0.38
C SER A 444 10.81 -1.76 -0.40
N VAL A 445 10.35 -2.82 -1.08
CA VAL A 445 11.19 -3.61 -1.99
C VAL A 445 11.77 -2.75 -3.13
N ASP A 446 11.06 -1.69 -3.51
CA ASP A 446 11.44 -0.77 -4.58
C ASP A 446 12.14 0.50 -4.05
N ALA A 447 12.47 0.57 -2.75
CA ALA A 447 13.04 1.79 -2.16
C ALA A 447 14.45 2.15 -2.71
N ALA A 448 15.15 1.19 -3.33
CA ALA A 448 16.51 1.35 -3.83
C ALA A 448 16.62 1.26 -5.37
N ASP A 449 15.51 1.12 -6.09
CA ASP A 449 15.51 0.84 -7.53
C ASP A 449 15.33 2.11 -8.39
N GLY A 450 15.11 3.27 -7.76
CA GLY A 450 14.82 4.55 -8.40
C GLY A 450 13.34 4.98 -8.34
N SER A 451 12.45 4.15 -7.80
CA SER A 451 11.05 4.49 -7.57
C SER A 451 10.91 5.73 -6.69
N THR A 452 10.02 6.63 -7.09
CA THR A 452 9.72 7.87 -6.37
C THR A 452 8.86 7.60 -5.13
N ALA A 453 8.88 8.54 -4.17
CA ALA A 453 7.99 8.50 -3.00
C ALA A 453 6.50 8.37 -3.39
N THR A 454 6.09 8.99 -4.50
CA THR A 454 4.70 8.92 -5.01
C THR A 454 4.38 7.53 -5.56
N GLU A 455 5.36 6.82 -6.12
CA GLU A 455 5.18 5.45 -6.62
C GLU A 455 5.12 4.43 -5.48
N ILE A 456 5.85 4.63 -4.38
CA ILE A 456 5.89 3.67 -3.26
C ILE A 456 4.81 3.92 -2.19
N ASN A 457 4.44 5.18 -1.93
CA ASN A 457 3.56 5.53 -0.82
C ASN A 457 2.09 5.29 -1.16
N ILE A 458 1.34 4.75 -0.19
CA ILE A 458 -0.13 4.68 -0.20
C ILE A 458 -0.64 5.77 0.75
N THR A 459 -1.49 6.67 0.26
CA THR A 459 -2.02 7.77 1.09
C THR A 459 -3.55 7.86 1.02
N SER A 460 -4.18 8.39 2.06
CA SER A 460 -5.56 8.89 1.99
C SER A 460 -5.59 10.35 1.51
N SER A 461 -6.78 10.87 1.23
CA SER A 461 -7.01 12.33 1.31
C SER A 461 -6.82 12.80 2.75
N THR A 462 -6.43 14.07 2.92
CA THR A 462 -6.38 14.72 4.23
C THR A 462 -7.80 15.05 4.71
N LEU A 463 -8.11 14.74 5.97
CA LEU A 463 -9.38 15.03 6.62
C LEU A 463 -9.16 16.02 7.78
N ASN A 464 -10.07 16.98 7.97
CA ASN A 464 -10.15 17.73 9.22
C ASN A 464 -10.94 16.92 10.24
N VAL A 465 -10.34 16.67 11.41
CA VAL A 465 -10.91 15.86 12.49
C VAL A 465 -11.14 16.73 13.72
N GLY A 466 -12.40 16.84 14.14
CA GLY A 466 -12.81 17.71 15.25
C GLY A 466 -14.29 18.10 15.19
N ARG A 467 -14.78 18.98 16.07
CA ARG A 467 -14.03 19.79 17.04
C ARG A 467 -13.96 19.09 18.40
N PHE A 468 -12.75 18.93 18.93
CA PHE A 468 -12.55 18.42 20.28
C PHE A 468 -12.80 19.51 21.33
N VAL A 469 -13.55 19.16 22.37
CA VAL A 469 -13.91 20.05 23.48
C VAL A 469 -13.51 19.42 24.81
N PRO A 470 -13.39 20.20 25.91
CA PRO A 470 -13.05 19.65 27.20
C PRO A 470 -14.08 18.63 27.71
N ASP A 471 -13.63 17.67 28.50
CA ASP A 471 -14.55 16.77 29.20
C ASP A 471 -15.23 17.48 30.38
N ARG A 472 -14.44 18.25 31.12
CA ARG A 472 -14.84 18.96 32.34
C ARG A 472 -13.94 20.16 32.59
N PHE A 473 -14.36 21.01 33.52
CA PHE A 473 -13.53 22.08 34.07
C PHE A 473 -13.04 21.74 35.48
N GLY A 474 -11.74 21.85 35.71
CA GLY A 474 -11.16 21.85 37.05
C GLY A 474 -11.20 23.26 37.63
N ILE A 475 -11.58 23.37 38.91
CA ILE A 475 -11.49 24.62 39.67
C ILE A 475 -10.52 24.37 40.83
N VAL A 476 -9.50 25.21 40.96
CA VAL A 476 -8.52 25.15 42.05
C VAL A 476 -8.34 26.55 42.61
N THR A 477 -8.35 26.70 43.93
CA THR A 477 -8.18 28.00 44.57
C THR A 477 -6.83 28.61 44.30
N ARG A 478 -6.82 29.94 44.14
CA ARG A 478 -5.61 30.72 43.91
C ARG A 478 -5.34 31.59 45.12
N LEU A 479 -4.15 31.42 45.73
CA LEU A 479 -3.69 32.22 46.88
C LEU A 479 -2.75 33.37 46.46
N GLY A 480 -2.53 33.58 45.16
CA GLY A 480 -1.53 34.53 44.64
C GLY A 480 -1.82 36.01 44.95
N SER A 481 -3.07 36.34 45.31
CA SER A 481 -3.50 37.67 45.78
C SER A 481 -3.60 37.76 47.32
N GLY A 482 -3.22 36.70 48.03
CA GLY A 482 -3.34 36.55 49.49
C GLY A 482 -4.40 35.52 49.91
N THR A 483 -4.39 35.14 51.18
CA THR A 483 -5.44 34.27 51.74
C THR A 483 -6.77 35.03 51.76
N PRO A 484 -7.87 34.48 51.19
CA PRO A 484 -9.17 35.14 51.23
C PRO A 484 -9.58 35.48 52.64
N THR A 485 -9.97 36.74 52.87
CA THR A 485 -10.28 37.27 54.21
C THR A 485 -11.41 38.30 54.12
N PHE A 486 -12.38 38.19 55.02
CA PHE A 486 -13.44 39.17 55.25
C PHE A 486 -12.98 40.30 56.18
N ARG A 487 -13.59 41.47 56.03
CA ARG A 487 -13.46 42.54 57.01
C ARG A 487 -14.37 42.26 58.21
N THR A 488 -13.90 42.48 59.42
CA THR A 488 -14.76 42.49 60.62
C THR A 488 -15.68 43.72 60.62
N PHE A 489 -15.27 44.86 60.07
CA PHE A 489 -16.14 46.02 59.82
C PHE A 489 -15.93 46.53 58.39
N ASN A 490 -16.99 46.96 57.69
CA ASN A 490 -16.87 47.52 56.33
C ASN A 490 -16.22 48.92 56.29
N SER A 491 -15.18 49.16 57.09
CA SER A 491 -14.46 50.42 57.20
C SER A 491 -12.96 50.18 57.44
N SER A 492 -12.13 51.17 57.10
CA SER A 492 -10.69 51.15 57.34
C SER A 492 -10.35 51.73 58.72
N CYS A 493 -10.86 51.16 59.80
CA CYS A 493 -10.45 51.57 61.16
C CYS A 493 -9.07 51.01 61.53
N THR A 494 -8.22 51.82 62.15
CA THR A 494 -6.84 51.47 62.54
C THR A 494 -6.70 50.72 63.86
N GLN A 495 -7.79 50.59 64.63
CA GLN A 495 -7.79 49.92 65.93
C GLN A 495 -8.06 48.40 65.81
N PRO A 496 -7.60 47.58 66.77
CA PRO A 496 -7.89 46.15 66.80
C PRO A 496 -9.40 45.90 66.89
N ARG A 497 -9.91 45.03 66.00
CA ARG A 497 -11.33 44.70 65.90
C ARG A 497 -11.53 43.28 66.39
N SER A 498 -12.59 43.01 67.14
CA SER A 498 -12.79 41.71 67.75
C SER A 498 -14.22 41.18 67.66
N PHE A 499 -15.13 41.81 66.90
CA PHE A 499 -16.49 41.31 66.59
C PHE A 499 -17.16 42.27 65.60
N THR A 500 -18.32 41.90 65.03
CA THR A 500 -19.20 42.79 64.25
C THR A 500 -20.67 42.69 64.70
N TYR A 501 -21.58 43.50 64.15
CA TYR A 501 -23.00 43.48 64.54
C TYR A 501 -23.91 42.80 63.52
N PHE A 502 -24.95 42.13 64.00
CA PHE A 502 -26.06 41.71 63.14
C PHE A 502 -26.71 42.92 62.44
N GLY A 503 -26.98 42.78 61.15
CA GLY A 503 -27.49 43.85 60.28
C GLY A 503 -26.43 44.85 59.83
N GLN A 504 -25.18 44.73 60.26
CA GLN A 504 -24.09 45.55 59.75
C GLN A 504 -23.46 44.91 58.51
N PRO A 505 -23.27 45.67 57.42
CA PRO A 505 -22.58 45.16 56.25
C PRO A 505 -21.08 44.97 56.52
N PHE A 506 -20.48 43.99 55.85
CA PHE A 506 -19.03 43.74 55.77
C PHE A 506 -18.66 43.30 54.34
N GLY A 507 -17.39 43.47 53.95
CA GLY A 507 -16.89 43.11 52.61
C GLY A 507 -15.57 42.33 52.70
N TYR A 508 -14.87 42.20 51.58
CA TYR A 508 -13.57 41.54 51.55
C TYR A 508 -12.40 42.47 51.90
N VAL A 509 -11.40 41.94 52.61
CA VAL A 509 -10.02 42.46 52.58
C VAL A 509 -9.35 41.95 51.31
N THR A 510 -9.36 40.63 51.13
CA THR A 510 -8.86 39.94 49.94
C THR A 510 -9.98 39.04 49.42
N PRO A 511 -10.54 39.31 48.23
CA PRO A 511 -11.61 38.49 47.67
C PRO A 511 -11.08 37.11 47.24
N PRO A 512 -11.91 36.06 47.31
CA PRO A 512 -11.57 34.74 46.80
C PRO A 512 -11.32 34.73 45.28
N GLU A 513 -10.29 34.01 44.86
CA GLU A 513 -9.99 33.70 43.46
C GLU A 513 -9.72 32.20 43.27
N ALA A 514 -9.98 31.71 42.06
CA ALA A 514 -9.64 30.37 41.61
C ALA A 514 -9.10 30.38 40.18
N THR A 515 -8.42 29.30 39.81
CA THR A 515 -8.05 28.97 38.44
C THR A 515 -9.04 27.94 37.91
N VAL A 516 -9.70 28.28 36.80
CA VAL A 516 -10.48 27.36 35.98
C VAL A 516 -9.54 26.77 34.94
N THR A 517 -9.53 25.45 34.78
CA THR A 517 -8.71 24.74 33.79
C THR A 517 -9.61 23.84 32.94
N ALA A 518 -9.52 23.96 31.62
CA ALA A 518 -10.12 23.00 30.70
C ALA A 518 -9.36 21.65 30.78
N LEU A 519 -10.07 20.57 31.08
CA LEU A 519 -9.48 19.24 31.27
C LEU A 519 -10.04 18.23 30.27
N ASN A 520 -9.16 17.38 29.75
CA ASN A 520 -9.54 16.20 28.98
C ASN A 520 -10.03 15.07 29.92
N ALA A 521 -10.51 13.96 29.35
CA ALA A 521 -11.04 12.83 30.12
C ALA A 521 -10.03 12.24 31.15
N THR A 522 -8.73 12.30 30.86
CA THR A 522 -7.67 11.82 31.77
C THR A 522 -7.30 12.84 32.86
N GLY A 523 -7.86 14.04 32.83
CA GLY A 523 -7.54 15.13 33.75
C GLY A 523 -6.32 15.97 33.34
N GLY A 524 -5.80 15.81 32.11
CA GLY A 524 -4.75 16.66 31.58
C GLY A 524 -5.29 18.02 31.11
N PRO A 525 -4.55 19.13 31.31
CA PRO A 525 -4.96 20.47 30.86
C PRO A 525 -4.95 20.57 29.33
N MET A 526 -5.89 21.33 28.78
CA MET A 526 -6.09 21.51 27.34
C MET A 526 -5.76 22.94 26.93
N VAL A 527 -4.54 23.17 26.42
CA VAL A 527 -4.01 24.52 26.18
C VAL A 527 -4.68 25.24 25.00
N ASN A 528 -5.27 24.50 24.08
CA ASN A 528 -5.89 25.05 22.87
C ASN A 528 -7.35 25.45 23.08
N TYR A 529 -7.91 25.27 24.28
CA TYR A 529 -9.31 25.63 24.50
C TYR A 529 -9.50 27.16 24.35
N PRO A 530 -10.38 27.63 23.43
CA PRO A 530 -10.37 29.03 23.00
C PRO A 530 -10.70 30.03 24.11
N ASN A 531 -9.95 31.14 24.17
CA ASN A 531 -10.21 32.24 25.13
C ASN A 531 -11.65 32.77 25.04
N ALA A 532 -12.19 32.90 23.83
CA ALA A 532 -13.56 33.36 23.64
C ALA A 532 -14.60 32.40 24.26
N LYS A 533 -14.34 31.09 24.25
CA LYS A 533 -15.19 30.09 24.90
C LYS A 533 -15.01 30.11 26.42
N LEU A 534 -13.79 30.22 26.93
CA LEU A 534 -13.51 30.40 28.36
C LEU A 534 -14.17 31.67 28.93
N ALA A 535 -14.10 32.79 28.22
CA ALA A 535 -14.73 34.04 28.64
C ALA A 535 -16.26 33.94 28.65
N GLY A 536 -16.83 33.07 27.81
CA GLY A 536 -18.27 32.86 27.63
C GLY A 536 -18.89 31.78 28.51
N LEU A 537 -18.16 31.20 29.47
CA LEU A 537 -18.72 30.17 30.36
C LEU A 537 -19.87 30.72 31.20
N THR A 538 -20.93 29.92 31.31
CA THR A 538 -21.93 30.12 32.36
C THR A 538 -21.27 29.89 33.70
N ARG A 539 -21.57 30.73 34.69
CA ARG A 539 -20.93 30.70 36.00
C ARG A 539 -21.95 30.93 37.10
N SER A 540 -21.71 30.30 38.24
CA SER A 540 -22.51 30.48 39.44
C SER A 540 -21.59 30.62 40.64
N GLN A 541 -22.04 31.41 41.61
CA GLN A 541 -21.42 31.57 42.91
C GLN A 541 -22.49 31.46 43.98
N THR A 542 -22.20 30.66 44.99
CA THR A 542 -23.07 30.46 46.14
C THR A 542 -22.28 30.61 47.42
N TYR A 543 -22.90 31.15 48.46
CA TYR A 543 -22.29 31.33 49.77
C TYR A 543 -22.93 30.37 50.77
N SER A 544 -22.13 29.91 51.73
CA SER A 544 -22.58 29.10 52.86
C SER A 544 -22.25 29.83 54.16
N PRO A 545 -23.09 29.77 55.22
CA PRO A 545 -24.39 29.12 55.23
C PRO A 545 -25.43 29.90 54.41
N LEU A 546 -26.14 29.20 53.53
CA LEU A 546 -27.47 29.58 53.10
C LEU A 546 -28.43 28.45 53.53
N PRO A 547 -29.19 28.69 54.61
CA PRO A 547 -30.63 28.87 54.40
C PRO A 547 -31.25 30.03 55.20
N THR A 548 -32.55 30.24 54.98
CA THR A 548 -33.50 31.22 55.55
C THR A 548 -33.67 31.19 57.08
N ALA A 549 -32.83 30.45 57.81
CA ALA A 549 -32.88 30.35 59.26
C ALA A 549 -31.95 31.36 59.92
N THR A 550 -32.37 31.85 61.07
CA THR A 550 -31.74 32.95 61.77
C THR A 550 -30.45 32.50 62.50
N PRO A 551 -29.30 33.19 62.32
CA PRO A 551 -29.13 34.38 61.49
C PRO A 551 -28.85 34.02 60.03
N GLY A 552 -29.68 34.51 59.11
CA GLY A 552 -29.46 34.30 57.67
C GLY A 552 -28.33 35.17 57.12
N LEU A 553 -27.71 34.77 56.02
CA LEU A 553 -26.71 35.57 55.31
C LEU A 553 -27.34 36.25 54.08
N GLN A 554 -27.26 37.57 54.02
CA GLN A 554 -27.60 38.34 52.83
C GLN A 554 -26.34 38.79 52.11
N VAL A 555 -26.31 38.64 50.79
CA VAL A 555 -25.23 39.08 49.92
C VAL A 555 -25.77 40.07 48.89
N ARG A 556 -25.15 41.24 48.79
CA ARG A 556 -25.52 42.33 47.88
C ARG A 556 -24.28 42.95 47.23
N ASP A 557 -24.46 43.63 46.11
CA ASP A 557 -23.47 44.60 45.61
C ASP A 557 -23.52 45.91 46.42
N VAL A 558 -22.48 46.76 46.30
CA VAL A 558 -22.45 48.13 46.85
C VAL A 558 -23.61 49.01 46.34
N THR A 559 -24.22 48.66 45.20
CA THR A 559 -25.42 49.33 44.65
C THR A 559 -26.75 48.76 45.17
N GLY A 560 -26.72 47.71 46.00
CA GLY A 560 -27.89 47.09 46.62
C GLY A 560 -28.53 45.93 45.83
N GLY A 561 -27.99 45.55 44.67
CA GLY A 561 -28.43 44.38 43.89
C GLY A 561 -28.10 43.03 44.56
N ASN A 562 -28.69 41.92 44.09
CA ASN A 562 -28.38 40.56 44.58
C ASN A 562 -26.94 40.13 44.21
N ALA A 563 -26.44 39.06 44.85
CA ALA A 563 -25.09 38.50 44.67
C ALA A 563 -24.62 38.51 43.21
N ILE A 564 -23.43 39.09 42.99
CA ILE A 564 -22.91 39.33 41.65
C ILE A 564 -22.24 38.07 41.12
N LEU A 565 -22.38 37.84 39.81
CA LEU A 565 -21.68 36.76 39.13
C LEU A 565 -20.15 36.97 39.24
N PRO A 566 -19.37 35.92 39.56
CA PRO A 566 -17.92 36.03 39.61
C PRO A 566 -17.38 36.39 38.22
N THR A 567 -16.27 37.10 38.14
CA THR A 567 -15.60 37.42 36.87
C THR A 567 -14.79 36.23 36.36
N ILE A 568 -14.72 36.04 35.04
CA ILE A 568 -13.85 35.05 34.42
C ILE A 568 -12.91 35.74 33.44
N THR A 569 -11.60 35.50 33.55
CA THR A 569 -10.56 36.16 32.74
C THR A 569 -9.60 35.11 32.18
N PRO A 570 -9.67 34.79 30.87
CA PRO A 570 -8.78 33.79 30.24
C PRO A 570 -7.31 34.21 30.24
N HIS A 571 -6.42 33.21 30.30
CA HIS A 571 -4.95 33.41 30.29
C HIS A 571 -4.27 33.04 28.95
N GLY A 572 -5.00 32.50 27.96
CA GLY A 572 -4.42 32.11 26.68
C GLY A 572 -3.79 30.72 26.63
N ASN A 573 -4.03 29.87 27.63
CA ASN A 573 -3.43 28.54 27.74
C ASN A 573 -4.44 27.49 28.25
N GLY A 574 -5.72 27.63 27.89
CA GLY A 574 -6.77 26.74 28.39
C GLY A 574 -7.18 26.96 29.85
N THR A 575 -6.61 27.99 30.51
CA THR A 575 -6.96 28.37 31.88
C THR A 575 -7.55 29.78 31.95
N ALA A 576 -8.28 30.06 33.02
CA ALA A 576 -8.83 31.37 33.33
C ALA A 576 -8.80 31.64 34.83
N THR A 577 -8.72 32.90 35.24
CA THR A 577 -9.00 33.32 36.62
C THR A 577 -10.52 33.42 36.79
N LEU A 578 -11.07 32.79 37.82
CA LEU A 578 -12.43 33.00 38.32
C LEU A 578 -12.33 33.79 39.62
N ALA A 579 -12.84 35.00 39.67
CA ALA A 579 -12.70 35.89 40.82
C ALA A 579 -14.06 36.38 41.33
N THR A 580 -14.24 36.30 42.65
CA THR A 580 -15.34 37.00 43.33
C THR A 580 -15.19 38.50 43.12
N GLN A 581 -16.31 39.22 43.01
CA GLN A 581 -16.27 40.67 42.90
C GLN A 581 -15.83 41.28 44.22
N ALA A 582 -14.84 42.18 44.16
CA ALA A 582 -14.36 42.89 45.35
C ALA A 582 -15.44 43.80 45.97
N SER A 583 -16.49 44.14 45.22
CA SER A 583 -17.63 44.94 45.67
C SER A 583 -18.73 44.14 46.38
N ASP A 584 -18.60 42.82 46.51
CA ASP A 584 -19.56 42.01 47.26
C ASP A 584 -19.61 42.45 48.73
N VAL A 585 -20.83 42.71 49.21
CA VAL A 585 -21.16 43.11 50.58
C VAL A 585 -22.06 42.06 51.21
N PHE A 586 -21.69 41.65 52.42
CA PHE A 586 -22.33 40.62 53.20
C PHE A 586 -23.01 41.24 54.41
N THR A 587 -24.15 40.71 54.83
CA THR A 587 -24.83 41.12 56.05
C THR A 587 -25.42 39.90 56.72
N MET A 588 -24.98 39.62 57.95
CA MET A 588 -25.65 38.64 58.79
C MET A 588 -26.96 39.28 59.28
N LEU A 589 -28.09 38.75 58.82
CA LEU A 589 -29.41 39.31 59.08
C LEU A 589 -29.77 39.23 60.56
N ARG A 590 -30.50 40.24 61.02
CA ARG A 590 -31.06 40.25 62.37
C ARG A 590 -32.19 39.23 62.47
N PRO A 591 -32.22 38.42 63.53
CA PRO A 591 -33.41 37.70 63.95
C PRO A 591 -34.65 38.58 64.02
N THR A 592 -35.78 38.08 63.53
CA THR A 592 -37.09 38.72 63.70
C THR A 592 -37.84 38.22 64.94
N SER A 593 -37.45 37.09 65.52
CA SER A 593 -38.17 36.44 66.63
C SER A 593 -37.56 36.71 68.03
N ALA A 594 -36.23 36.83 68.16
CA ALA A 594 -35.56 37.16 69.43
C ALA A 594 -34.08 37.56 69.20
N PRO A 595 -33.48 38.44 70.03
CA PRO A 595 -32.04 38.69 70.01
C PRO A 595 -31.23 37.40 70.17
N LEU A 596 -30.18 37.23 69.37
CA LEU A 596 -29.24 36.11 69.52
C LEU A 596 -28.07 36.50 70.44
N GLY A 597 -27.54 35.51 71.15
CA GLY A 597 -26.22 35.62 71.78
C GLY A 597 -25.08 35.73 70.76
N PRO A 598 -23.82 35.83 71.21
CA PRO A 598 -22.64 35.76 70.35
C PRO A 598 -22.70 34.62 69.33
N TYR A 599 -22.46 34.93 68.06
CA TYR A 599 -22.46 33.95 66.96
C TYR A 599 -21.14 33.98 66.21
N PHE A 600 -20.49 32.83 66.06
CA PHE A 600 -19.24 32.71 65.30
C PHE A 600 -19.56 32.30 63.86
N ALA A 601 -19.35 33.21 62.92
CA ALA A 601 -19.68 32.95 61.53
C ALA A 601 -18.63 32.04 60.87
N ALA A 602 -19.10 31.07 60.10
CA ALA A 602 -18.28 30.20 59.25
C ALA A 602 -18.76 30.32 57.80
N ILE A 603 -18.25 31.32 57.09
CA ILE A 603 -18.73 31.65 55.74
C ILE A 603 -17.82 31.03 54.69
N GLY A 604 -18.40 30.29 53.75
CA GLY A 604 -17.71 29.73 52.59
C GLY A 604 -18.30 30.22 51.26
N VAL A 605 -17.56 30.02 50.18
CA VAL A 605 -18.00 30.30 48.81
C VAL A 605 -17.82 29.05 47.96
N ALA A 606 -18.77 28.76 47.09
CA ALA A 606 -18.70 27.64 46.16
C ALA A 606 -18.99 28.12 44.73
N TRP A 607 -18.17 27.65 43.80
CA TRP A 607 -18.24 28.03 42.39
C TRP A 607 -18.59 26.85 41.50
N SER A 608 -19.35 27.14 40.45
CA SER A 608 -19.48 26.24 39.30
C SER A 608 -19.37 27.02 37.99
N VAL A 609 -18.79 26.37 36.98
CA VAL A 609 -18.75 26.86 35.61
C VAL A 609 -19.29 25.81 34.65
N ALA A 610 -19.87 26.26 33.55
CA ALA A 610 -20.41 25.40 32.50
C ALA A 610 -20.23 26.00 31.11
N ASP A 611 -19.75 25.21 30.15
CA ASP A 611 -19.89 25.52 28.72
C ASP A 611 -21.18 24.89 28.20
N THR A 612 -22.18 25.72 27.94
CA THR A 612 -23.49 25.31 27.41
C THR A 612 -23.66 25.73 25.94
N SER A 613 -22.58 26.12 25.27
CA SER A 613 -22.67 26.66 23.91
C SER A 613 -23.07 25.62 22.85
N GLU A 614 -22.95 24.32 23.16
CA GLU A 614 -23.26 23.24 22.23
C GLU A 614 -24.53 22.45 22.62
N THR A 615 -25.25 22.89 23.66
CA THR A 615 -26.40 22.16 24.23
C THR A 615 -27.59 22.03 23.28
N ALA A 616 -27.72 22.97 22.35
CA ALA A 616 -28.82 23.00 21.38
C ALA A 616 -28.48 22.32 20.04
N VAL A 617 -27.28 21.76 19.87
CA VAL A 617 -26.86 21.19 18.59
C VAL A 617 -27.31 19.73 18.47
N THR A 618 -28.20 19.47 17.51
CA THR A 618 -28.73 18.13 17.25
C THR A 618 -27.62 17.12 16.99
N GLY A 619 -27.74 15.96 17.62
CA GLY A 619 -26.78 14.86 17.52
C GLY A 619 -25.63 14.95 18.51
N ASN A 620 -25.41 16.07 19.22
CA ASN A 620 -24.43 16.14 20.30
C ASN A 620 -24.90 15.47 21.60
N GLY A 621 -26.15 14.98 21.72
CA GLY A 621 -26.63 14.28 22.92
C GLY A 621 -27.09 15.22 24.05
N THR A 622 -27.52 14.64 25.18
CA THR A 622 -28.11 15.38 26.33
C THR A 622 -27.07 15.86 27.36
N ASN A 623 -25.83 15.35 27.32
CA ASN A 623 -24.75 15.69 28.25
C ASN A 623 -23.67 16.56 27.58
N THR A 624 -24.13 17.60 26.89
CA THR A 624 -23.34 18.55 26.10
C THR A 624 -22.82 19.74 26.90
N SER A 625 -23.32 19.90 28.12
CA SER A 625 -22.80 20.87 29.08
C SER A 625 -21.48 20.36 29.65
N ILE A 626 -20.40 21.10 29.44
CA ILE A 626 -19.09 20.80 30.04
C ILE A 626 -19.04 21.54 31.36
N THR A 627 -19.13 20.83 32.48
CA THR A 627 -19.27 21.44 33.79
C THR A 627 -18.02 21.24 34.65
N SER A 628 -17.93 22.03 35.73
CA SER A 628 -17.06 21.71 36.86
C SER A 628 -17.83 20.99 37.96
N ALA A 629 -17.12 20.23 38.79
CA ALA A 629 -17.62 19.95 40.13
C ALA A 629 -17.75 21.26 40.91
N ASN A 630 -18.76 21.37 41.79
CA ASN A 630 -18.87 22.51 42.69
C ASN A 630 -17.63 22.51 43.61
N TYR A 631 -16.87 23.60 43.60
CA TYR A 631 -15.63 23.70 44.39
C TYR A 631 -15.83 24.66 45.56
N PRO A 632 -15.98 24.14 46.81
CA PRO A 632 -16.18 24.96 47.98
C PRO A 632 -14.85 25.42 48.59
N LEU A 633 -14.71 26.73 48.78
CA LEU A 633 -13.87 27.33 49.81
C LEU A 633 -14.68 27.43 51.10
N THR A 634 -14.22 26.79 52.16
CA THR A 634 -14.91 26.80 53.45
C THR A 634 -14.23 27.74 54.44
N ASN A 635 -15.04 28.37 55.29
CA ASN A 635 -14.58 29.12 56.46
C ASN A 635 -13.51 30.20 56.16
N ILE A 636 -13.84 31.14 55.28
CA ILE A 636 -13.02 32.32 55.00
C ILE A 636 -12.82 33.11 56.30
N ALA A 637 -11.56 33.44 56.60
CA ALA A 637 -11.18 34.13 57.83
C ALA A 637 -11.70 35.58 57.86
N PHE A 638 -11.77 36.17 59.05
CA PHE A 638 -12.02 37.60 59.24
C PHE A 638 -10.72 38.32 59.67
N ASP A 639 -10.59 39.60 59.33
CA ASP A 639 -9.39 40.43 59.62
C ASP A 639 -9.26 40.88 61.09
N GLY A 640 -10.21 40.50 61.94
CA GLY A 640 -10.21 40.78 63.37
C GLY A 640 -9.16 39.99 64.16
N GLN A 641 -8.90 40.43 65.40
CA GLN A 641 -8.00 39.76 66.33
C GLN A 641 -8.73 38.60 67.07
N PRO A 642 -8.09 37.45 67.26
CA PRO A 642 -8.60 36.36 68.11
C PRO A 642 -8.86 36.81 69.56
N PRO A 643 -9.73 36.13 70.33
CA PRO A 643 -10.47 34.90 69.97
C PRO A 643 -11.76 35.13 69.18
N ASN A 644 -12.14 36.39 68.94
CA ASN A 644 -13.50 36.75 68.53
C ASN A 644 -13.60 37.36 67.11
N ALA A 645 -12.58 37.18 66.28
CA ALA A 645 -12.46 37.81 64.96
C ALA A 645 -13.71 37.64 64.04
N ASN A 646 -14.40 36.49 64.14
CA ASN A 646 -15.61 36.13 63.41
C ASN A 646 -16.89 36.14 64.28
N GLU A 647 -16.86 36.77 65.46
CA GLU A 647 -18.00 36.90 66.36
C GLU A 647 -18.97 38.00 65.87
N PHE A 648 -20.27 37.69 65.84
CA PHE A 648 -21.37 38.60 65.55
C PHE A 648 -22.21 38.81 66.81
N ARG A 649 -22.51 40.07 67.13
CA ARG A 649 -23.29 40.48 68.32
C ARG A 649 -24.58 41.18 67.96
N PHE A 650 -25.57 41.07 68.82
CA PHE A 650 -26.75 41.93 68.76
C PHE A 650 -26.42 43.29 69.39
N GLY A 651 -26.64 44.38 68.66
CA GLY A 651 -26.36 45.73 69.19
C GLY A 651 -27.29 46.07 70.37
N VAL A 652 -26.73 46.59 71.45
CA VAL A 652 -27.49 47.10 72.61
C VAL A 652 -27.31 48.61 72.67
N LEU A 653 -28.42 49.35 72.56
CA LEU A 653 -28.44 50.78 72.82
C LEU A 653 -28.69 51.00 74.32
N THR A 654 -27.66 51.43 75.04
CA THR A 654 -27.83 51.90 76.42
C THR A 654 -28.09 53.40 76.39
N LEU A 655 -29.34 53.82 76.60
CA LEU A 655 -29.67 55.23 76.80
C LEU A 655 -29.46 55.58 78.28
N GLY A 656 -28.46 56.42 78.56
CA GLY A 656 -28.37 57.09 79.86
C GLY A 656 -29.48 58.14 79.97
N SER A 657 -30.14 58.20 81.13
CA SER A 657 -31.34 59.01 81.40
C SER A 657 -31.25 60.43 80.82
N ALA A 658 -32.26 60.82 80.02
CA ALA A 658 -32.48 62.20 79.66
C ALA A 658 -32.81 63.00 80.93
N TYR A 659 -32.00 64.02 81.25
CA TYR A 659 -32.31 64.96 82.32
C TYR A 659 -33.59 65.74 81.95
N GLY A 660 -34.72 65.37 82.55
CA GLY A 660 -35.97 66.14 82.48
C GLY A 660 -35.93 67.36 83.41
N SER A 661 -36.32 68.53 82.91
CA SER A 661 -36.44 69.76 83.69
C SER A 661 -37.60 69.67 84.69
N GLY A 662 -37.30 69.55 85.98
CA GLY A 662 -38.29 69.55 87.06
C GLY A 662 -38.95 70.91 87.22
N SER A 663 -40.24 70.99 86.88
CA SER A 663 -41.11 72.13 87.12
C SER A 663 -41.61 72.18 88.57
N HIS A 664 -41.61 73.41 89.07
CA HIS A 664 -42.22 73.98 90.27
C HIS A 664 -43.68 73.56 90.54
N GLY A 665 -44.09 73.50 91.82
CA GLY A 665 -45.50 73.41 92.27
C GLY A 665 -45.72 72.37 93.38
N SER A 666 -45.36 72.67 94.63
CA SER A 666 -46.25 73.21 95.68
C SER A 666 -47.12 72.17 96.40
N GLY A 667 -46.98 72.08 97.74
CA GLY A 667 -48.10 71.64 98.59
C GLY A 667 -47.75 70.97 99.92
N GLY A 668 -47.38 71.78 100.92
CA GLY A 668 -47.68 71.59 102.37
C GLY A 668 -47.07 70.36 103.08
N SER A 669 -46.85 70.34 104.39
CA SER A 669 -47.07 71.29 105.49
C SER A 669 -46.58 70.60 106.77
N GLY A 670 -46.01 71.35 107.71
CA GLY A 670 -46.28 71.11 109.14
C GLY A 670 -45.11 70.70 110.03
N GLY A 671 -44.87 71.52 111.06
CA GLY A 671 -44.45 71.06 112.38
C GLY A 671 -43.08 71.56 112.84
N GLY A 672 -43.05 72.66 113.59
CA GLY A 672 -41.85 73.17 114.25
C GLY A 672 -41.50 72.46 115.56
N ALA A 673 -40.22 72.55 115.90
CA ALA A 673 -39.66 72.89 117.21
C ALA A 673 -38.25 73.43 116.95
#